data_AF-A0A1M7JZZ1-F1
#
_entry.id   AF-A0A1M7JZZ1-F1
#
_cell.length_a   1.000
_cell.length_b   1.000
_cell.length_c   1.000
_cell.angle_alpha   90.00
_cell.angle_beta   90.00
_cell.angle_gamma   90.00
#
_symmetry.space_group_name_H-M   'P 1'
#
loop_
_entity.id
_entity.type
_entity.pdbx_description
1 polymer ?
#
loop_
_entity_poly.entity_id
_entity_poly.type
_entity_poly.pdbx_seq_one_letter_code
_entity_poly.pdbx_strand_id
1 'polypeptide(L)'
;MKKYFSYVDTALRIVHINTDLKQGADAAAINSFFERFNYNHKAKSGAIHELFLHYMTDHEFLRVYQHEALHFWQTFFYPYLYYISCLEFNTIRQITGEIRASPSELAPPTYCINENAALNLEYQSIKFGFSMVDGMLQCQPAAITDAEDCFSLIDLIENATTIMQFSLFRSMEEEPRTPSHFLKWIKDPENKCYKNLYYFIYHSFGGEFAFNYLCMCVQLAFHTSEPITGFIHCVNTLQLLVEEGKAVPGKNNRNIYKVLEVLLHYGFQPVQNREKFLQERLIKELEVGFIPTDLYEQIVEQNDKHIIYHSGKDFHAILKDKPDIRVDFATDFNVDLWKFLNENMEIMAVDLNFLQLKRTNNATLFARRLVNVLPFKGIKDLKLPQYIIENIKRKDTTMSLLSETFSDYKTFVPRSCHFTDCPYFPAGLCWKWKHIPVTGYEDCRFPAFFESTYEKRYDPQKKLLVCSTKAEVDASMVAYLKMHRKAVDIYRNLRISSHHHDQDILIVSVDNDTICRSNYFAESISFIDQELHPDTIQSKIVLDFDLDMEEYLCNIPEVITFVKNLQKDIPHFLYYLNMSTPEGLRVFFDIFMILTDTTNVQGGQGQINLKGFIEQLKVAVDEMIKFAAMQKEDCSAKITTIENYLKDHLIHGT
;
A
#
# COMPACT_ATOMS: atom_id res chain seq x y z
N MET A 1 13.84 4.23 19.39
CA MET A 1 12.83 3.67 18.46
C MET A 1 12.86 4.52 17.19
N LYS A 2 13.01 3.89 16.00
CA LYS A 2 13.00 4.60 14.71
C LYS A 2 11.58 5.12 14.45
N LYS A 3 11.44 6.35 13.94
CA LYS A 3 10.14 6.90 13.50
C LYS A 3 9.64 6.15 12.26
N TYR A 4 10.57 5.71 11.40
CA TYR A 4 10.30 4.97 10.17
C TYR A 4 11.18 3.72 10.02
N PHE A 5 10.60 2.64 9.49
CA PHE A 5 11.30 1.44 9.02
C PHE A 5 10.80 1.11 7.62
N SER A 6 11.68 0.95 6.65
CA SER A 6 11.31 0.79 5.24
C SER A 6 12.12 -0.32 4.57
N TYR A 7 11.60 -0.81 3.46
CA TYR A 7 12.27 -1.76 2.57
C TYR A 7 11.57 -1.82 1.20
N VAL A 8 12.30 -2.23 0.17
CA VAL A 8 11.72 -2.64 -1.12
C VAL A 8 11.49 -4.14 -1.16
N ASP A 9 10.26 -4.54 -1.47
CA ASP A 9 9.89 -5.93 -1.67
C ASP A 9 10.70 -6.57 -2.80
N THR A 10 11.43 -7.65 -2.56
CA THR A 10 12.31 -8.27 -3.59
C THR A 10 11.55 -8.88 -4.78
N ALA A 11 10.34 -9.39 -4.54
CA ALA A 11 9.54 -10.12 -5.53
C ALA A 11 8.60 -9.18 -6.30
N LEU A 12 7.98 -8.24 -5.58
CA LEU A 12 6.99 -7.31 -6.12
C LEU A 12 7.60 -5.95 -6.43
N ARG A 13 8.69 -5.55 -5.77
CA ARG A 13 9.35 -4.24 -5.93
C ARG A 13 8.45 -3.09 -5.53
N ILE A 14 7.65 -3.34 -4.49
CA ILE A 14 6.81 -2.36 -3.81
C ILE A 14 7.63 -1.77 -2.68
N VAL A 15 7.58 -0.45 -2.52
CA VAL A 15 8.21 0.22 -1.39
C VAL A 15 7.30 0.10 -0.18
N HIS A 16 7.78 -0.50 0.90
CA HIS A 16 7.06 -0.52 2.17
C HIS A 16 7.66 0.53 3.11
N ILE A 17 6.82 1.41 3.65
CA ILE A 17 7.22 2.36 4.69
C ILE A 17 6.36 2.10 5.93
N ASN A 18 6.99 1.63 6.98
CA ASN A 18 6.39 1.39 8.27
C ASN A 18 6.63 2.61 9.15
N THR A 19 5.55 3.24 9.57
CA THR A 19 5.56 4.40 10.46
C THR A 19 5.27 3.91 11.87
N ASP A 20 6.08 4.37 12.83
CA ASP A 20 5.85 4.21 14.26
C ASP A 20 5.61 5.61 14.83
N LEU A 21 4.38 6.08 14.67
CA LEU A 21 3.96 7.30 15.34
C LEU A 21 3.67 6.92 16.79
N LYS A 22 4.66 7.16 17.64
CA LYS A 22 4.50 6.97 19.09
C LYS A 22 3.22 7.65 19.59
N GLN A 23 2.67 7.12 20.68
CA GLN A 23 1.51 7.69 21.36
C GLN A 23 1.67 9.20 21.58
N GLY A 24 0.75 9.97 21.01
CA GLY A 24 0.77 11.43 20.94
C GLY A 24 -0.43 11.94 20.13
N ALA A 25 -0.56 13.27 20.02
CA ALA A 25 -1.68 13.90 19.30
C ALA A 25 -1.80 13.41 17.84
N ASP A 26 -0.68 13.12 17.18
CA ASP A 26 -0.65 12.66 15.78
C ASP A 26 -1.26 11.25 15.59
N ALA A 27 -1.04 10.33 16.55
CA ALA A 27 -1.60 8.99 16.46
C ALA A 27 -3.13 9.00 16.66
N ALA A 28 -3.63 9.83 17.58
CA ALA A 28 -5.06 10.03 17.78
C ALA A 28 -5.71 10.74 16.58
N ALA A 29 -5.02 11.75 16.00
CA ALA A 29 -5.47 12.42 14.80
C ALA A 29 -5.54 11.47 13.59
N ILE A 30 -4.52 10.63 13.40
CA ILE A 30 -4.48 9.65 12.31
C ILE A 30 -5.49 8.52 12.53
N ASN A 31 -5.72 8.10 13.78
CA ASN A 31 -6.82 7.19 14.10
C ASN A 31 -8.17 7.80 13.75
N SER A 32 -8.48 8.99 14.27
CA SER A 32 -9.74 9.66 13.95
C SER A 32 -9.87 9.87 12.45
N PHE A 33 -8.78 10.20 11.77
CA PHE A 33 -8.75 10.34 10.32
C PHE A 33 -9.06 9.02 9.62
N PHE A 34 -8.43 7.90 9.98
CA PHE A 34 -8.73 6.61 9.36
C PHE A 34 -10.11 6.07 9.70
N GLU A 35 -10.57 6.27 10.94
CA GLU A 35 -11.93 5.94 11.39
C GLU A 35 -12.97 6.65 10.50
N ARG A 36 -12.81 7.96 10.27
CA ARG A 36 -13.67 8.75 9.37
C ARG A 36 -13.75 8.22 7.93
N PHE A 37 -12.75 7.46 7.49
CA PHE A 37 -12.64 6.97 6.11
C PHE A 37 -12.61 5.44 5.98
N ASN A 38 -12.91 4.69 7.03
CA ASN A 38 -12.75 3.22 7.05
C ASN A 38 -13.49 2.51 5.91
N TYR A 39 -14.50 3.16 5.33
CA TYR A 39 -15.41 2.55 4.38
C TYR A 39 -15.52 3.30 3.04
N ASN A 40 -14.95 4.51 2.91
CA ASN A 40 -14.82 5.21 1.63
C ASN A 40 -13.41 5.06 1.07
N HIS A 41 -13.18 4.02 0.25
CA HIS A 41 -11.84 3.77 -0.30
C HIS A 41 -11.30 4.93 -1.17
N LYS A 42 -12.16 5.68 -1.86
CA LYS A 42 -11.73 6.82 -2.69
C LYS A 42 -11.31 7.99 -1.80
N ALA A 43 -12.12 8.35 -0.81
CA ALA A 43 -11.77 9.38 0.15
C ALA A 43 -10.53 8.97 0.95
N LYS A 44 -10.49 7.75 1.50
CA LYS A 44 -9.32 7.16 2.18
C LYS A 44 -8.07 7.28 1.31
N SER A 45 -8.15 6.91 0.03
CA SER A 45 -7.01 7.03 -0.90
C SER A 45 -6.58 8.47 -1.13
N GLY A 46 -7.50 9.43 -1.26
CA GLY A 46 -7.17 10.86 -1.37
C GLY A 46 -6.52 11.40 -0.10
N ALA A 47 -7.10 11.05 1.04
CA ALA A 47 -6.61 11.40 2.37
C ALA A 47 -5.20 10.83 2.65
N ILE A 48 -4.96 9.56 2.31
CA ILE A 48 -3.63 8.94 2.39
C ILE A 48 -2.65 9.67 1.46
N HIS A 49 -3.08 10.07 0.27
CA HIS A 49 -2.23 10.81 -0.65
C HIS A 49 -1.83 12.16 -0.06
N GLU A 50 -2.76 12.91 0.53
CA GLU A 50 -2.47 14.15 1.24
C GLU A 50 -1.53 13.93 2.43
N LEU A 51 -1.77 12.89 3.23
CA LEU A 51 -0.91 12.52 4.34
C LEU A 51 0.51 12.17 3.86
N PHE A 52 0.64 11.47 2.73
CA PHE A 52 1.92 11.19 2.12
C PHE A 52 2.62 12.45 1.64
N LEU A 53 1.91 13.36 0.96
CA LEU A 53 2.47 14.66 0.57
C LEU A 53 2.91 15.47 1.79
N HIS A 54 2.16 15.42 2.89
CA HIS A 54 2.55 16.01 4.16
C HIS A 54 3.84 15.37 4.69
N TYR A 55 3.94 14.04 4.73
CA TYR A 55 5.18 13.36 5.14
C TYR A 55 6.37 13.66 4.23
N MET A 56 6.17 13.91 2.93
CA MET A 56 7.25 14.33 2.04
C MET A 56 7.87 15.68 2.42
N THR A 57 7.22 16.47 3.28
CA THR A 57 7.78 17.70 3.87
C THR A 57 8.65 17.43 5.11
N ASP A 58 8.53 16.24 5.72
CA ASP A 58 9.38 15.80 6.83
C ASP A 58 10.73 15.31 6.27
N HIS A 59 11.82 15.90 6.75
CA HIS A 59 13.16 15.57 6.26
C HIS A 59 13.52 14.10 6.50
N GLU A 60 13.14 13.49 7.64
CA GLU A 60 13.47 12.08 7.92
C GLU A 60 12.72 11.15 6.96
N PHE A 61 11.43 11.40 6.73
CA PHE A 61 10.63 10.65 5.79
C PHE A 61 11.12 10.80 4.34
N LEU A 62 11.45 12.02 3.92
CA LEU A 62 12.00 12.27 2.58
C LEU A 62 13.30 11.50 2.37
N ARG A 63 14.20 11.49 3.37
CA ARG A 63 15.45 10.70 3.32
C ARG A 63 15.18 9.21 3.16
N VAL A 64 14.19 8.69 3.88
CA VAL A 64 13.75 7.29 3.79
C VAL A 64 13.17 7.00 2.40
N TYR A 65 12.25 7.82 1.92
CA TYR A 65 11.67 7.67 0.58
C TYR A 65 12.75 7.70 -0.51
N GLN A 66 13.72 8.61 -0.40
CA GLN A 66 14.84 8.69 -1.34
C GLN A 66 15.70 7.43 -1.37
N HIS A 67 15.97 6.86 -0.20
CA HIS A 67 16.69 5.61 -0.06
C HIS A 67 15.94 4.45 -0.75
N GLU A 68 14.64 4.30 -0.49
CA GLU A 68 13.84 3.23 -1.10
C GLU A 68 13.61 3.42 -2.60
N ALA A 69 13.53 4.66 -3.08
CA ALA A 69 13.45 4.95 -4.51
C ALA A 69 14.71 4.50 -5.26
N LEU A 70 15.89 4.68 -4.66
CA LEU A 70 17.14 4.18 -5.23
C LEU A 70 17.10 2.65 -5.37
N HIS A 71 16.61 1.92 -4.36
CA HIS A 71 16.42 0.48 -4.46
C HIS A 71 15.41 0.06 -5.52
N PHE A 72 14.31 0.82 -5.64
CA PHE A 72 13.35 0.62 -6.72
C PHE A 72 14.03 0.78 -8.09
N TRP A 73 14.84 1.83 -8.30
CA TRP A 73 15.53 2.02 -9.58
C TRP A 73 16.67 1.03 -9.83
N GLN A 74 17.44 0.66 -8.80
CA GLN A 74 18.47 -0.37 -8.90
C GLN A 74 17.91 -1.66 -9.50
N THR A 75 16.65 -1.99 -9.22
CA THR A 75 15.97 -3.13 -9.85
C THR A 75 16.06 -3.12 -11.37
N PHE A 76 16.00 -1.94 -12.00
CA PHE A 76 16.07 -1.81 -13.45
C PHE A 76 17.50 -1.64 -13.96
N PHE A 77 18.34 -0.92 -13.23
CA PHE A 77 19.75 -0.74 -13.60
C PHE A 77 20.57 -2.01 -13.42
N TYR A 78 20.11 -2.97 -12.60
CA TYR A 78 20.80 -4.20 -12.24
C TYR A 78 20.05 -5.39 -12.86
N PRO A 79 20.40 -5.88 -14.07
CA PRO A 79 19.62 -6.89 -14.79
C PRO A 79 19.34 -8.16 -13.98
N TYR A 80 20.31 -8.62 -13.19
CA TYR A 80 20.14 -9.74 -12.28
C TYR A 80 19.03 -9.51 -11.27
N LEU A 81 18.94 -8.30 -10.70
CA LEU A 81 17.95 -7.96 -9.67
C LEU A 81 16.52 -7.97 -10.24
N TYR A 82 16.33 -7.48 -11.47
CA TYR A 82 15.07 -7.62 -12.21
C TYR A 82 14.71 -9.10 -12.44
N TYR A 83 15.68 -9.89 -12.90
CA TYR A 83 15.46 -11.30 -13.22
C TYR A 83 15.11 -12.12 -11.96
N ILE A 84 15.83 -11.92 -10.85
CA ILE A 84 15.50 -12.56 -9.58
C ILE A 84 14.13 -12.15 -9.06
N SER A 85 13.74 -10.87 -9.20
CA SER A 85 12.36 -10.43 -8.91
C SER A 85 11.33 -11.28 -9.66
N CYS A 86 11.59 -11.57 -10.94
CA CYS A 86 10.72 -12.42 -11.75
C CYS A 86 10.68 -13.87 -11.26
N LEU A 87 11.82 -14.45 -10.88
CA LEU A 87 11.89 -15.80 -10.32
C LEU A 87 11.14 -15.90 -8.99
N GLU A 88 11.32 -14.94 -8.09
CA GLU A 88 10.62 -14.87 -6.81
C GLU A 88 9.10 -14.69 -7.00
N PHE A 89 8.70 -13.81 -7.92
CA PHE A 89 7.29 -13.65 -8.28
C PHE A 89 6.67 -14.92 -8.85
N ASN A 90 7.39 -15.62 -9.73
CA ASN A 90 6.95 -16.90 -10.27
C ASN A 90 6.88 -17.98 -9.18
N THR A 91 7.79 -17.96 -8.21
CA THR A 91 7.78 -18.84 -7.03
C THR A 91 6.50 -18.66 -6.21
N ILE A 92 6.09 -17.41 -5.93
CA ILE A 92 4.83 -17.12 -5.22
C ILE A 92 3.62 -17.75 -5.94
N ARG A 93 3.62 -17.70 -7.27
CA ARG A 93 2.55 -18.29 -8.10
C ARG A 93 2.63 -19.80 -8.17
N GLN A 94 3.84 -20.36 -8.27
CA GLN A 94 4.08 -21.79 -8.27
C GLN A 94 3.60 -22.42 -6.97
N ILE A 95 3.96 -21.84 -5.81
CA ILE A 95 3.52 -22.33 -4.50
C ILE A 95 1.99 -22.33 -4.39
N THR A 96 1.33 -21.29 -4.92
CA THR A 96 -0.14 -21.27 -5.00
C THR A 96 -0.68 -22.48 -5.78
N GLY A 97 -0.04 -22.84 -6.91
CA GLY A 97 -0.40 -24.01 -7.71
C GLY A 97 -0.10 -25.34 -7.02
N GLU A 98 1.04 -25.45 -6.33
CA GLU A 98 1.43 -26.64 -5.56
C GLU A 98 0.42 -26.94 -4.45
N ILE A 99 -0.01 -25.91 -3.71
CA ILE A 99 -1.03 -26.05 -2.67
C ILE A 99 -2.37 -26.50 -3.27
N ARG A 100 -2.79 -25.96 -4.42
CA ARG A 100 -4.02 -26.42 -5.09
C ARG A 100 -3.94 -27.90 -5.50
N ALA A 101 -2.81 -28.30 -6.07
CA ALA A 101 -2.57 -29.67 -6.57
C ALA A 101 -2.28 -30.69 -5.46
N SER A 102 -2.02 -30.24 -4.24
CA SER A 102 -1.68 -31.09 -3.10
C SER A 102 -2.81 -32.05 -2.68
N PRO A 103 -2.49 -33.12 -1.91
CA PRO A 103 -3.47 -34.08 -1.40
C PRO A 103 -4.69 -33.44 -0.73
N SER A 104 -5.77 -34.22 -0.62
CA SER A 104 -7.06 -33.75 -0.09
C SER A 104 -6.98 -33.21 1.33
N GLU A 105 -6.04 -33.70 2.13
CA GLU A 105 -5.76 -33.24 3.48
C GLU A 105 -4.26 -32.93 3.65
N LEU A 106 -3.91 -31.77 4.21
CA LEU A 106 -2.53 -31.38 4.50
C LEU A 106 -2.37 -30.95 5.96
N ALA A 107 -1.41 -31.53 6.66
CA ALA A 107 -1.03 -31.12 8.01
C ALA A 107 0.06 -30.03 7.97
N PRO A 108 -0.02 -29.01 8.85
CA PRO A 108 1.16 -28.21 9.18
C PRO A 108 2.24 -29.11 9.84
N PRO A 109 3.54 -28.87 9.62
CA PRO A 109 4.16 -27.87 8.74
C PRO A 109 4.40 -28.39 7.30
N THR A 110 4.01 -29.63 7.00
CA THR A 110 4.34 -30.34 5.75
C THR A 110 3.46 -29.92 4.58
N TYR A 111 3.33 -28.62 4.31
CA TYR A 111 2.57 -28.13 3.15
C TYR A 111 3.20 -28.52 1.78
N CYS A 112 4.17 -29.45 1.76
CA CYS A 112 4.86 -30.03 0.60
C CYS A 112 5.33 -28.96 -0.40
N ILE A 113 5.87 -27.85 0.11
CA ILE A 113 6.36 -26.76 -0.73
C ILE A 113 7.74 -27.14 -1.26
N ASN A 114 7.98 -26.88 -2.54
CA ASN A 114 9.28 -27.14 -3.15
C ASN A 114 10.37 -26.27 -2.51
N GLU A 115 11.21 -26.88 -1.67
CA GLU A 115 12.32 -26.20 -0.97
C GLU A 115 13.28 -25.50 -1.94
N ASN A 116 13.49 -26.06 -3.14
CA ASN A 116 14.35 -25.42 -4.13
C ASN A 116 13.73 -24.13 -4.69
N ALA A 117 12.40 -24.08 -4.80
CA ALA A 117 11.70 -22.85 -5.18
C ALA A 117 11.76 -21.84 -4.03
N ALA A 118 11.67 -22.31 -2.78
CA ALA A 118 11.80 -21.47 -1.61
C ALA A 118 13.17 -20.77 -1.52
N LEU A 119 14.26 -21.43 -1.96
CA LEU A 119 15.59 -20.81 -2.06
C LEU A 119 15.62 -19.55 -2.93
N ASN A 120 14.75 -19.43 -3.94
CA ASN A 120 14.68 -18.20 -4.75
C ASN A 120 14.38 -16.97 -3.88
N LEU A 121 13.59 -17.12 -2.81
CA LEU A 121 13.15 -16.03 -1.93
C LEU A 121 14.19 -15.64 -0.87
N GLU A 122 15.19 -16.50 -0.63
CA GLU A 122 16.21 -16.28 0.40
C GLU A 122 17.59 -15.99 -0.15
N TYR A 123 17.85 -16.34 -1.41
CA TYR A 123 19.19 -16.32 -1.99
C TYR A 123 19.91 -15.00 -1.83
N GLN A 124 19.19 -13.88 -1.96
CA GLN A 124 19.78 -12.54 -1.82
C GLN A 124 20.31 -12.26 -0.40
N SER A 125 19.83 -12.99 0.61
CA SER A 125 20.21 -12.88 2.02
C SER A 125 21.34 -13.83 2.43
N ILE A 126 21.73 -14.77 1.56
CA ILE A 126 22.85 -15.68 1.83
C ILE A 126 24.13 -14.86 1.96
N LYS A 127 24.87 -15.06 3.06
CA LYS A 127 26.13 -14.37 3.33
C LYS A 127 27.31 -15.18 2.83
N PHE A 128 28.27 -14.48 2.23
CA PHE A 128 29.51 -15.02 1.69
C PHE A 128 30.69 -14.41 2.44
N GLY A 129 31.68 -15.22 2.83
CA GLY A 129 32.87 -14.73 3.53
C GLY A 129 33.89 -14.16 2.56
N PHE A 130 34.35 -12.93 2.80
CA PHE A 130 35.35 -12.25 1.97
C PHE A 130 36.70 -12.20 2.66
N SER A 131 37.77 -12.33 1.90
CA SER A 131 39.13 -12.25 2.43
C SER A 131 40.11 -11.69 1.41
N MET A 132 41.22 -11.14 1.90
CA MET A 132 42.32 -10.68 1.06
C MET A 132 43.41 -11.73 1.01
N VAL A 133 43.78 -12.18 -0.20
CA VAL A 133 44.86 -13.14 -0.44
C VAL A 133 45.75 -12.57 -1.54
N ASP A 134 47.03 -12.36 -1.21
CA ASP A 134 48.02 -11.76 -2.13
C ASP A 134 47.56 -10.42 -2.75
N GLY A 135 46.91 -9.57 -1.95
CA GLY A 135 46.39 -8.27 -2.39
C GLY A 135 45.11 -8.35 -3.23
N MET A 136 44.57 -9.56 -3.45
CA MET A 136 43.36 -9.79 -4.24
C MET A 136 42.20 -10.21 -3.34
N LEU A 137 41.01 -9.71 -3.66
CA LEU A 137 39.77 -10.10 -3.01
C LEU A 137 39.42 -11.54 -3.43
N GLN A 138 39.09 -12.37 -2.45
CA GLN A 138 38.56 -13.72 -2.63
C GLN A 138 37.30 -13.90 -1.80
N CYS A 139 36.51 -14.91 -2.17
CA CYS A 139 35.30 -15.30 -1.47
C CYS A 139 35.35 -16.79 -1.11
N GLN A 140 34.90 -17.09 0.09
CA GLN A 140 34.68 -18.45 0.56
C GLN A 140 33.19 -18.80 0.44
N PRO A 141 32.85 -20.10 0.28
CA PRO A 141 31.45 -20.55 0.25
C PRO A 141 30.66 -20.06 1.46
N ALA A 142 29.34 -19.97 1.30
CA ALA A 142 28.41 -19.35 2.25
C ALA A 142 28.78 -19.60 3.72
N ALA A 143 28.98 -18.50 4.47
CA ALA A 143 29.38 -18.54 5.87
C ALA A 143 28.14 -18.54 6.77
N ILE A 144 28.10 -19.43 7.77
CA ILE A 144 27.01 -19.53 8.77
C ILE A 144 27.22 -18.46 9.89
N THR A 145 28.03 -17.44 9.65
CA THR A 145 28.48 -16.51 10.70
C THR A 145 28.18 -15.07 10.34
N ASP A 146 27.75 -14.29 11.33
CA ASP A 146 27.65 -12.82 11.26
C ASP A 146 29.01 -12.12 11.40
N ALA A 147 30.06 -12.70 10.81
CA ALA A 147 31.39 -12.11 10.84
C ALA A 147 31.43 -10.79 10.04
N GLU A 148 32.32 -9.88 10.43
CA GLU A 148 32.41 -8.52 9.86
C GLU A 148 32.79 -8.50 8.36
N ASP A 149 33.38 -9.59 7.88
CA ASP A 149 33.82 -9.84 6.51
C ASP A 149 32.84 -10.71 5.71
N CYS A 150 31.65 -10.99 6.25
CA CYS A 150 30.61 -11.75 5.58
C CYS A 150 29.52 -10.83 5.01
N PHE A 151 29.35 -10.85 3.68
CA PHE A 151 28.40 -9.98 2.98
C PHE A 151 27.43 -10.78 2.10
N SER A 152 26.18 -10.36 2.09
CA SER A 152 25.13 -10.85 1.19
C SER A 152 25.00 -9.96 -0.07
N LEU A 153 24.17 -10.38 -1.01
CA LEU A 153 23.81 -9.53 -2.16
C LEU A 153 23.09 -8.26 -1.70
N ILE A 154 22.27 -8.35 -0.66
CA ILE A 154 21.61 -7.20 -0.04
C ILE A 154 22.66 -6.22 0.49
N ASP A 155 23.71 -6.69 1.19
CA ASP A 155 24.76 -5.82 1.71
C ASP A 155 25.48 -5.03 0.60
N LEU A 156 25.72 -5.65 -0.56
CA LEU A 156 26.29 -4.99 -1.73
C LEU A 156 25.38 -3.85 -2.22
N ILE A 157 24.09 -4.15 -2.42
CA ILE A 157 23.08 -3.20 -2.89
C ILE A 157 22.95 -2.02 -1.92
N GLU A 158 22.85 -2.32 -0.62
CA GLU A 158 22.65 -1.36 0.45
C GLU A 158 23.82 -0.39 0.64
N ASN A 159 25.07 -0.88 0.54
CA ASN A 159 26.24 -0.01 0.61
C ASN A 159 26.36 0.89 -0.64
N ALA A 160 26.02 0.38 -1.83
CA ALA A 160 25.94 1.21 -3.04
C ALA A 160 24.84 2.30 -2.90
N THR A 161 23.65 1.93 -2.41
CA THR A 161 22.56 2.88 -2.15
C THR A 161 22.96 3.95 -1.16
N THR A 162 23.68 3.57 -0.10
CA THR A 162 24.18 4.50 0.92
C THR A 162 25.10 5.59 0.32
N ILE A 163 26.00 5.21 -0.60
CA ILE A 163 26.87 6.18 -1.30
C ILE A 163 26.07 7.07 -2.27
N MET A 164 25.12 6.50 -3.02
CA MET A 164 24.26 7.27 -3.93
C MET A 164 23.37 8.26 -3.17
N GLN A 165 22.81 7.84 -2.04
CA GLN A 165 21.99 8.68 -1.17
C GLN A 165 22.81 9.84 -0.59
N PHE A 166 24.03 9.57 -0.11
CA PHE A 166 24.94 10.63 0.32
C PHE A 166 25.27 11.61 -0.81
N SER A 167 25.53 11.09 -2.02
CA SER A 167 25.84 11.90 -3.19
C SER A 167 24.68 12.84 -3.57
N LEU A 168 23.43 12.35 -3.46
CA LEU A 168 22.24 13.16 -3.64
C LEU A 168 22.14 14.29 -2.61
N PHE A 169 22.32 14.00 -1.31
CA PHE A 169 22.26 15.02 -0.27
C PHE A 169 23.28 16.14 -0.48
N ARG A 170 24.54 15.77 -0.73
CA ARG A 170 25.58 16.76 -0.99
C ARG A 170 25.33 17.57 -2.26
N SER A 171 24.78 16.93 -3.30
CA SER A 171 24.37 17.65 -4.52
C SER A 171 23.24 18.66 -4.25
N MET A 172 22.32 18.38 -3.33
CA MET A 172 21.26 19.32 -2.94
C MET A 172 21.79 20.48 -2.08
N GLU A 173 22.85 20.23 -1.32
CA GLU A 173 23.53 21.23 -0.47
C GLU A 173 24.61 22.03 -1.23
N GLU A 174 24.83 21.74 -2.51
CA GLU A 174 25.95 22.29 -3.32
C GLU A 174 27.34 22.04 -2.68
N GLU A 175 27.47 20.96 -1.93
CA GLU A 175 28.67 20.60 -1.18
C GLU A 175 29.55 19.55 -1.91
N PRO A 176 30.88 19.55 -1.66
CA PRO A 176 31.78 18.60 -2.30
C PRO A 176 31.58 17.17 -1.80
N ARG A 177 31.40 16.26 -2.77
CA ARG A 177 31.32 14.80 -2.58
C ARG A 177 32.75 14.22 -2.43
N THR A 178 33.24 14.10 -1.19
CA THR A 178 34.58 13.55 -0.91
C THR A 178 34.51 12.30 -0.03
N PRO A 179 35.49 11.37 -0.14
CA PRO A 179 35.54 10.20 0.73
C PRO A 179 35.61 10.55 2.22
N SER A 180 36.30 11.64 2.57
CA SER A 180 36.41 12.12 3.94
C SER A 180 35.05 12.57 4.50
N HIS A 181 34.26 13.28 3.70
CA HIS A 181 32.90 13.68 4.08
C HIS A 181 31.97 12.48 4.21
N PHE A 182 32.06 11.51 3.31
CA PHE A 182 31.28 10.28 3.40
C PHE A 182 31.64 9.47 4.65
N LEU A 183 32.94 9.31 4.94
CA LEU A 183 33.42 8.61 6.13
C LEU A 183 32.92 9.27 7.42
N LYS A 184 32.88 10.60 7.48
CA LYS A 184 32.30 11.34 8.61
C LYS A 184 30.80 11.07 8.73
N TRP A 185 30.09 11.08 7.60
CA TRP A 185 28.63 10.87 7.55
C TRP A 185 28.22 9.47 7.99
N ILE A 186 28.91 8.41 7.55
CA ILE A 186 28.59 7.02 7.96
C ILE A 186 29.01 6.68 9.40
N LYS A 187 29.92 7.47 9.99
CA LYS A 187 30.32 7.36 11.40
C LYS A 187 29.29 7.97 12.33
N ASP A 188 28.45 8.87 11.84
CA ASP A 188 27.36 9.46 12.60
C ASP A 188 26.28 8.39 12.90
N PRO A 189 26.04 8.06 14.19
CA PRO A 189 25.02 7.10 14.59
C PRO A 189 23.60 7.50 14.14
N GLU A 190 23.34 8.78 13.86
CA GLU A 190 22.03 9.25 13.39
C GLU A 190 21.74 8.80 11.95
N ASN A 191 22.77 8.61 11.11
CA ASN A 191 22.60 8.26 9.71
C ASN A 191 22.33 6.77 9.44
N LYS A 192 22.45 5.91 10.47
CA LYS A 192 22.03 4.49 10.49
C LYS A 192 22.14 3.77 9.13
N CYS A 193 23.29 3.87 8.51
CA CYS A 193 23.54 3.37 7.16
C CYS A 193 24.29 2.04 7.17
N TYR A 194 24.20 1.33 6.06
CA TYR A 194 25.05 0.17 5.79
C TYR A 194 26.45 0.64 5.46
N LYS A 195 27.43 0.06 6.15
CA LYS A 195 28.83 0.52 6.09
C LYS A 195 29.87 -0.57 6.21
N ASN A 196 29.49 -1.81 6.50
CA ASN A 196 30.45 -2.88 6.77
C ASN A 196 31.25 -3.23 5.50
N LEU A 197 30.58 -3.41 4.36
CA LEU A 197 31.27 -3.63 3.08
C LEU A 197 32.13 -2.42 2.71
N TYR A 198 31.63 -1.19 2.90
CA TYR A 198 32.44 0.01 2.66
C TYR A 198 33.71 0.01 3.54
N TYR A 199 33.61 -0.28 4.84
CA TYR A 199 34.77 -0.35 5.72
C TYR A 199 35.74 -1.44 5.30
N PHE A 200 35.25 -2.62 4.94
CA PHE A 200 36.09 -3.70 4.45
C PHE A 200 36.90 -3.29 3.21
N ILE A 201 36.25 -2.67 2.21
CA ILE A 201 36.93 -2.16 1.01
C ILE A 201 37.84 -0.98 1.34
N TYR A 202 37.42 -0.07 2.23
CA TYR A 202 38.21 1.07 2.71
C TYR A 202 39.51 0.61 3.36
N HIS A 203 39.47 -0.41 4.21
CA HIS A 203 40.64 -0.95 4.89
C HIS A 203 41.56 -1.72 3.95
N SER A 204 41.00 -2.36 2.93
CA SER A 204 41.76 -3.18 1.97
C SER A 204 42.43 -2.35 0.88
N PHE A 205 41.74 -1.32 0.35
CA PHE A 205 42.17 -0.58 -0.85
C PHE A 205 42.20 0.95 -0.67
N GLY A 206 41.77 1.46 0.49
CA GLY A 206 41.73 2.88 0.79
C GLY A 206 40.39 3.57 0.50
N GLY A 207 40.18 4.73 1.12
CA GLY A 207 38.88 5.42 1.07
C GLY A 207 38.53 6.04 -0.29
N GLU A 208 39.53 6.51 -1.03
CA GLU A 208 39.33 6.99 -2.41
C GLU A 208 38.81 5.88 -3.32
N PHE A 209 39.40 4.67 -3.23
CA PHE A 209 38.93 3.51 -3.98
C PHE A 209 37.50 3.14 -3.58
N ALA A 210 37.25 2.94 -2.28
CA ALA A 210 35.95 2.51 -1.77
C ALA A 210 34.83 3.47 -2.16
N PHE A 211 35.03 4.78 -2.00
CA PHE A 211 33.98 5.78 -2.26
C PHE A 211 33.70 5.94 -3.76
N ASN A 212 34.73 6.02 -4.60
CA ASN A 212 34.55 6.33 -6.02
C ASN A 212 34.12 5.13 -6.85
N TYR A 213 34.39 3.91 -6.40
CA TYR A 213 34.25 2.73 -7.24
C TYR A 213 33.25 1.67 -6.75
N LEU A 214 32.86 1.68 -5.48
CA LEU A 214 31.97 0.65 -4.96
C LEU A 214 30.63 0.57 -5.73
N CYS A 215 29.97 1.71 -5.99
CA CYS A 215 28.70 1.74 -6.74
C CYS A 215 28.83 1.13 -8.14
N MET A 216 29.92 1.44 -8.84
CA MET A 216 30.21 0.91 -10.17
C MET A 216 30.48 -0.59 -10.14
N CYS A 217 31.32 -1.06 -9.20
CA CYS A 217 31.60 -2.49 -9.05
C CYS A 217 30.33 -3.27 -8.71
N VAL A 218 29.47 -2.75 -7.82
CA VAL A 218 28.19 -3.38 -7.48
C VAL A 218 27.25 -3.39 -8.69
N GLN A 219 27.06 -2.26 -9.38
CA GLN A 219 26.18 -2.23 -10.55
C GLN A 219 26.65 -3.22 -11.63
N LEU A 220 27.93 -3.20 -11.99
CA LEU A 220 28.50 -4.09 -13.01
C LEU A 220 28.42 -5.56 -12.59
N ALA A 221 28.65 -5.88 -11.33
CA ALA A 221 28.50 -7.24 -10.83
C ALA A 221 27.10 -7.82 -11.10
N PHE A 222 26.05 -6.99 -10.98
CA PHE A 222 24.67 -7.40 -11.25
C PHE A 222 24.31 -7.42 -12.75
N HIS A 223 25.27 -7.13 -13.65
CA HIS A 223 25.19 -7.52 -15.06
C HIS A 223 25.64 -8.98 -15.28
N THR A 224 25.89 -9.75 -14.23
CA THR A 224 26.17 -11.19 -14.32
C THR A 224 25.08 -11.98 -13.61
N SER A 225 24.93 -13.26 -13.95
CA SER A 225 24.06 -14.19 -13.21
C SER A 225 24.68 -14.68 -11.89
N GLU A 226 25.92 -14.29 -11.58
CA GLU A 226 26.62 -14.61 -10.34
C GLU A 226 27.29 -13.36 -9.72
N PRO A 227 26.49 -12.45 -9.12
CA PRO A 227 27.01 -11.12 -8.77
C PRO A 227 28.13 -11.10 -7.74
N ILE A 228 28.23 -12.08 -6.84
CA ILE A 228 29.35 -12.15 -5.88
C ILE A 228 30.68 -12.32 -6.62
N THR A 229 30.74 -13.27 -7.55
CA THR A 229 31.93 -13.52 -8.38
C THR A 229 32.18 -12.34 -9.33
N GLY A 230 31.12 -11.75 -9.89
CA GLY A 230 31.21 -10.54 -10.70
C GLY A 230 31.81 -9.36 -9.92
N PHE A 231 31.40 -9.17 -8.67
CA PHE A 231 31.89 -8.12 -7.77
C PHE A 231 33.39 -8.29 -7.48
N ILE A 232 33.80 -9.51 -7.13
CA ILE A 232 35.22 -9.84 -6.90
C ILE A 232 36.05 -9.54 -8.15
N HIS A 233 35.57 -9.97 -9.32
CA HIS A 233 36.24 -9.71 -10.59
C HIS A 233 36.38 -8.20 -10.86
N CYS A 234 35.32 -7.42 -10.65
CA CYS A 234 35.37 -5.97 -10.82
C CYS A 234 36.35 -5.29 -9.86
N VAL A 235 36.32 -5.63 -8.57
CA VAL A 235 37.22 -5.04 -7.55
C VAL A 235 38.67 -5.37 -7.88
N ASN A 236 38.98 -6.63 -8.16
CA ASN A 236 40.33 -7.09 -8.46
C ASN A 236 40.88 -6.47 -9.74
N THR A 237 40.07 -6.44 -10.80
CA THR A 237 40.47 -5.81 -12.08
C THR A 237 40.75 -4.33 -11.88
N LEU A 238 39.90 -3.64 -11.11
CA LEU A 238 40.06 -2.22 -10.87
C LEU A 238 41.28 -1.91 -10.01
N GLN A 239 41.58 -2.74 -9.01
CA GLN A 239 42.79 -2.62 -8.21
C GLN A 239 44.04 -2.71 -9.09
N LEU A 240 44.10 -3.68 -10.01
CA LEU A 240 45.22 -3.79 -10.96
C LEU A 240 45.34 -2.55 -11.85
N LEU A 241 44.23 -2.02 -12.35
CA LEU A 241 44.24 -0.79 -13.15
C LEU A 241 44.74 0.43 -12.35
N VAL A 242 44.45 0.49 -11.05
CA VAL A 242 44.94 1.54 -10.15
C VAL A 242 46.44 1.39 -9.91
N GLU A 243 46.92 0.18 -9.63
CA GLU A 243 48.35 -0.12 -9.44
C GLU A 243 49.20 0.18 -10.69
N GLU A 244 48.64 -0.08 -11.87
CA GLU A 244 49.27 0.26 -13.16
C GLU A 244 49.14 1.75 -13.53
N GLY A 245 48.47 2.56 -12.72
CA GLY A 245 48.22 3.99 -12.98
C GLY A 245 47.27 4.26 -14.16
N LYS A 246 46.52 3.25 -14.61
CA LYS A 246 45.52 3.35 -15.69
C LYS A 246 44.15 3.83 -15.19
N ALA A 247 43.88 3.65 -13.90
CA ALA A 247 42.72 4.18 -13.21
C ALA A 247 43.18 5.10 -12.06
N VAL A 248 42.53 6.26 -11.92
CA VAL A 248 42.76 7.17 -10.80
C VAL A 248 41.42 7.44 -10.14
N PRO A 249 41.23 7.06 -8.86
CA PRO A 249 39.99 7.31 -8.13
C PRO A 249 39.49 8.75 -8.27
N GLY A 250 38.21 8.91 -8.59
CA GLY A 250 37.57 10.22 -8.77
C GLY A 250 37.86 10.90 -10.11
N LYS A 251 38.65 10.29 -11.01
CA LYS A 251 38.93 10.81 -12.35
C LYS A 251 38.48 9.83 -13.43
N ASN A 252 37.82 10.35 -14.45
CA ASN A 252 37.38 9.57 -15.62
C ASN A 252 36.52 8.34 -15.27
N ASN A 253 35.76 8.38 -14.16
CA ASN A 253 34.97 7.24 -13.68
C ASN A 253 34.03 6.67 -14.77
N ARG A 254 33.46 7.52 -15.64
CA ARG A 254 32.64 7.08 -16.78
C ARG A 254 33.41 6.20 -17.77
N ASN A 255 34.67 6.53 -18.07
CA ASN A 255 35.51 5.73 -18.97
C ASN A 255 35.95 4.43 -18.28
N ILE A 256 36.28 4.50 -16.99
CA ILE A 256 36.64 3.33 -16.19
C ILE A 256 35.46 2.35 -16.13
N TYR A 257 34.23 2.84 -15.95
CA TYR A 257 33.02 2.02 -16.01
C TYR A 257 32.94 1.25 -17.32
N LYS A 258 33.07 1.94 -18.47
CA LYS A 258 32.99 1.33 -19.80
C LYS A 258 34.10 0.29 -20.01
N VAL A 259 35.31 0.55 -19.51
CA VAL A 259 36.43 -0.42 -19.57
C VAL A 259 36.13 -1.65 -18.71
N LEU A 260 35.66 -1.46 -17.48
CA LEU A 260 35.32 -2.57 -16.59
C LEU A 260 34.16 -3.41 -17.13
N GLU A 261 33.14 -2.79 -17.74
CA GLU A 261 32.04 -3.51 -18.38
C GLU A 261 32.54 -4.44 -19.49
N VAL A 262 33.45 -3.95 -20.34
CA VAL A 262 34.07 -4.75 -21.40
C VAL A 262 34.91 -5.89 -20.81
N LEU A 263 35.74 -5.62 -19.80
CA LEU A 263 36.57 -6.65 -19.18
C LEU A 263 35.72 -7.72 -18.48
N LEU A 264 34.65 -7.30 -17.79
CA LEU A 264 33.70 -8.20 -17.17
C LEU A 264 33.00 -9.08 -18.21
N HIS A 265 32.62 -8.52 -19.36
CA HIS A 265 32.06 -9.29 -20.47
C HIS A 265 33.03 -10.33 -21.05
N TYR A 266 34.35 -10.08 -21.02
CA TYR A 266 35.34 -11.10 -21.39
C TYR A 266 35.56 -12.14 -20.29
N GLY A 267 35.54 -11.72 -19.02
CA GLY A 267 35.71 -12.59 -17.86
C GLY A 267 34.52 -13.53 -17.62
N PHE A 268 33.30 -13.03 -17.86
CA PHE A 268 32.07 -13.79 -17.85
C PHE A 268 31.60 -13.92 -19.28
N GLN A 269 31.87 -15.06 -19.92
CA GLN A 269 31.31 -15.34 -21.23
C GLN A 269 29.79 -15.06 -21.20
N PRO A 270 29.21 -14.49 -22.27
CA PRO A 270 27.77 -14.28 -22.33
C PRO A 270 27.04 -15.58 -22.06
N VAL A 271 25.86 -15.51 -21.41
CA VAL A 271 24.98 -16.67 -21.27
C VAL A 271 24.75 -17.30 -22.65
N GLN A 272 25.22 -18.54 -22.83
CA GLN A 272 25.27 -19.21 -24.12
C GLN A 272 23.90 -19.78 -24.48
N ASN A 273 23.21 -20.38 -23.51
CA ASN A 273 21.88 -20.96 -23.72
C ASN A 273 20.79 -20.01 -23.22
N ARG A 274 20.55 -18.95 -24.00
CA ARG A 274 19.53 -17.93 -23.71
C ARG A 274 18.14 -18.52 -23.50
N GLU A 275 17.75 -19.53 -24.30
CA GLU A 275 16.45 -20.17 -24.17
C GLU A 275 16.30 -20.89 -22.83
N LYS A 276 17.33 -21.65 -22.42
CA LYS A 276 17.36 -22.30 -21.10
C LYS A 276 17.31 -21.27 -19.97
N PHE A 277 18.13 -20.22 -20.04
CA PHE A 277 18.16 -19.15 -19.04
C PHE A 277 16.79 -18.48 -18.84
N LEU A 278 16.06 -18.28 -19.94
CA LEU A 278 14.73 -17.68 -19.92
C LEU A 278 13.63 -18.64 -19.40
N GLN A 279 13.85 -19.95 -19.51
CA GLN A 279 12.93 -20.99 -19.05
C GLN A 279 13.17 -21.42 -17.59
N GLU A 280 14.36 -21.17 -17.06
CA GLU A 280 14.75 -21.53 -15.69
C GLU A 280 13.80 -20.92 -14.65
N ARG A 281 13.50 -21.74 -13.64
CA ARG A 281 12.60 -21.38 -12.53
C ARG A 281 13.29 -21.36 -11.19
N LEU A 282 14.50 -21.92 -11.11
CA LEU A 282 15.25 -22.10 -9.87
C LEU A 282 16.61 -21.42 -10.00
N ILE A 283 16.97 -20.64 -8.98
CA ILE A 283 18.20 -19.84 -8.97
C ILE A 283 19.48 -20.67 -9.04
N LYS A 284 19.43 -21.89 -8.50
CA LYS A 284 20.54 -22.85 -8.54
C LYS A 284 20.80 -23.44 -9.92
N GLU A 285 19.86 -23.29 -10.85
CA GLU A 285 19.96 -23.84 -12.20
C GLU A 285 20.51 -22.82 -13.20
N LEU A 286 20.68 -21.56 -12.76
CA LEU A 286 21.09 -20.45 -13.60
C LEU A 286 22.45 -20.68 -14.25
N GLU A 287 22.49 -20.54 -15.56
CA GLU A 287 23.75 -20.50 -16.29
C GLU A 287 24.57 -19.29 -15.84
N VAL A 288 25.81 -19.53 -15.42
CA VAL A 288 26.76 -18.48 -15.04
C VAL A 288 27.22 -17.74 -16.30
N GLY A 289 27.09 -16.42 -16.32
CA GLY A 289 27.53 -15.61 -17.44
C GLY A 289 27.13 -14.14 -17.35
N PHE A 290 27.58 -13.37 -18.33
CA PHE A 290 27.19 -11.98 -18.49
C PHE A 290 25.78 -11.87 -19.09
N ILE A 291 24.97 -10.94 -18.59
CA ILE A 291 23.61 -10.63 -19.03
C ILE A 291 23.67 -9.40 -19.94
N PRO A 292 23.78 -9.58 -21.27
CA PRO A 292 23.82 -8.46 -22.20
C PRO A 292 22.47 -7.73 -22.28
N THR A 293 22.50 -6.47 -22.72
CA THR A 293 21.31 -5.61 -22.80
C THR A 293 20.17 -6.24 -23.61
N ASP A 294 20.48 -6.95 -24.70
CA ASP A 294 19.48 -7.62 -25.52
C ASP A 294 18.84 -8.84 -24.84
N LEU A 295 19.60 -9.61 -24.05
CA LEU A 295 19.04 -10.66 -23.19
C LEU A 295 18.17 -10.04 -22.09
N TYR A 296 18.60 -8.92 -21.50
CA TYR A 296 17.81 -8.23 -20.50
C TYR A 296 16.46 -7.73 -21.06
N GLU A 297 16.46 -7.16 -22.27
CA GLU A 297 15.21 -6.81 -22.97
C GLU A 297 14.30 -8.04 -23.15
N GLN A 298 14.86 -9.20 -23.49
CA GLN A 298 14.09 -10.45 -23.61
C GLN A 298 13.51 -10.92 -22.26
N ILE A 299 14.28 -10.80 -21.17
CA ILE A 299 13.80 -11.10 -19.81
C ILE A 299 12.59 -10.24 -19.47
N VAL A 300 12.64 -8.93 -19.75
CA VAL A 300 11.52 -8.02 -19.52
C VAL A 300 10.31 -8.46 -20.35
N GLU A 301 10.48 -8.69 -21.65
CA GLU A 301 9.37 -9.03 -22.55
C GLU A 301 8.69 -10.37 -22.25
N GLN A 302 9.43 -11.36 -21.75
CA GLN A 302 8.86 -12.67 -21.41
C GLN A 302 8.14 -12.70 -20.06
N ASN A 303 8.38 -11.71 -19.20
CA ASN A 303 7.78 -11.61 -17.88
C ASN A 303 6.64 -10.57 -17.83
N ASP A 304 5.77 -10.58 -18.85
CA ASP A 304 4.66 -9.62 -19.00
C ASP A 304 3.59 -9.70 -17.89
N LYS A 305 3.64 -10.75 -17.06
CA LYS A 305 2.79 -10.92 -15.88
C LYS A 305 3.39 -10.35 -14.59
N HIS A 306 4.66 -9.93 -14.61
CA HIS A 306 5.32 -9.33 -13.46
C HIS A 306 4.79 -7.92 -13.20
N ILE A 307 4.69 -7.50 -11.93
CA ILE A 307 4.03 -6.22 -11.63
C ILE A 307 4.85 -5.02 -12.11
N ILE A 308 6.18 -5.12 -12.16
CA ILE A 308 7.06 -4.06 -12.71
C ILE A 308 7.35 -4.15 -14.21
N TYR A 309 6.63 -5.00 -14.96
CA TYR A 309 6.83 -5.17 -16.41
C TYR A 309 6.82 -3.84 -17.18
N HIS A 310 5.81 -3.00 -16.96
CA HIS A 310 5.69 -1.71 -17.65
C HIS A 310 6.87 -0.79 -17.35
N SER A 311 7.29 -0.71 -16.08
CA SER A 311 8.47 0.07 -15.69
C SER A 311 9.76 -0.45 -16.34
N GLY A 312 9.88 -1.77 -16.50
CA GLY A 312 11.00 -2.37 -17.23
C GLY A 312 11.02 -1.96 -18.71
N LYS A 313 9.86 -1.91 -19.38
CA LYS A 313 9.78 -1.42 -20.76
C LYS A 313 10.15 0.05 -20.89
N ASP A 314 9.61 0.87 -19.98
CA ASP A 314 9.90 2.30 -19.96
C ASP A 314 11.39 2.55 -19.73
N PHE A 315 12.00 1.79 -18.84
CA PHE A 315 13.44 1.82 -18.61
C PHE A 315 14.25 1.51 -19.88
N HIS A 316 13.89 0.46 -20.63
CA HIS A 316 14.59 0.16 -21.88
C HIS A 316 14.36 1.22 -22.96
N ALA A 317 13.18 1.85 -23.01
CA ALA A 317 12.94 3.00 -23.88
C ALA A 317 13.85 4.18 -23.50
N ILE A 318 13.97 4.47 -22.19
CA ILE A 318 14.88 5.50 -21.67
C ILE A 318 16.34 5.17 -22.01
N LEU A 319 16.79 3.93 -21.86
CA LEU A 319 18.17 3.55 -22.20
C LEU A 319 18.48 3.70 -23.70
N LYS A 320 17.48 3.48 -24.57
CA LYS A 320 17.64 3.68 -26.02
C LYS A 320 17.81 5.16 -26.36
N ASP A 321 17.09 6.05 -25.67
CA ASP A 321 17.17 7.49 -25.85
C ASP A 321 18.42 8.11 -25.16
N LYS A 322 18.74 7.63 -23.96
CA LYS A 322 19.79 8.16 -23.07
C LYS A 322 20.71 7.04 -22.56
N PRO A 323 21.57 6.46 -23.42
CA PRO A 323 22.38 5.30 -23.05
C PRO A 323 23.35 5.58 -21.88
N ASP A 324 23.87 6.79 -21.77
CA ASP A 324 24.80 7.16 -20.70
C ASP A 324 24.15 7.22 -19.31
N ILE A 325 22.80 7.23 -19.21
CA ILE A 325 22.12 7.26 -17.90
C ILE A 325 22.50 6.06 -17.02
N ARG A 326 22.82 4.92 -17.64
CA ARG A 326 23.31 3.73 -16.94
C ARG A 326 24.64 4.00 -16.24
N VAL A 327 25.57 4.66 -16.95
CA VAL A 327 26.89 4.99 -16.41
C VAL A 327 26.75 6.06 -15.34
N ASP A 328 25.87 7.04 -15.57
CA ASP A 328 25.66 8.17 -14.67
C ASP A 328 25.03 7.71 -13.35
N PHE A 329 24.14 6.72 -13.37
CA PHE A 329 23.57 6.13 -12.16
C PHE A 329 24.63 5.57 -11.21
N ALA A 330 25.66 4.89 -11.74
CA ALA A 330 26.75 4.33 -10.93
C ALA A 330 27.84 5.34 -10.55
N THR A 331 28.09 6.35 -11.39
CA THR A 331 29.32 7.16 -11.30
C THR A 331 29.09 8.62 -10.94
N ASP A 332 27.90 9.16 -11.19
CA ASP A 332 27.60 10.59 -11.02
C ASP A 332 26.14 10.83 -10.60
N PHE A 333 25.65 10.05 -9.65
CA PHE A 333 24.30 10.24 -9.13
C PHE A 333 24.17 11.60 -8.44
N ASN A 334 23.23 12.42 -8.93
CA ASN A 334 23.03 13.81 -8.53
C ASN A 334 21.53 14.21 -8.56
N VAL A 335 21.24 15.46 -8.20
CA VAL A 335 19.87 15.97 -8.11
C VAL A 335 19.11 15.96 -9.45
N ASP A 336 19.80 16.20 -10.57
CA ASP A 336 19.17 16.25 -11.89
C ASP A 336 18.79 14.84 -12.36
N LEU A 337 19.66 13.86 -12.16
CA LEU A 337 19.36 12.46 -12.43
C LEU A 337 18.21 11.96 -11.53
N TRP A 338 18.23 12.31 -10.24
CA TRP A 338 17.14 12.00 -9.30
C TRP A 338 15.79 12.55 -9.77
N LYS A 339 15.73 13.83 -10.18
CA LYS A 339 14.52 14.45 -10.72
C LYS A 339 14.05 13.74 -11.98
N PHE A 340 14.96 13.50 -12.92
CA PHE A 340 14.66 12.79 -14.15
C PHE A 340 14.05 11.40 -13.88
N LEU A 341 14.65 10.62 -12.98
CA LEU A 341 14.14 9.29 -12.66
C LEU A 341 12.79 9.33 -11.92
N ASN A 342 12.55 10.30 -11.03
CA ASN A 342 11.22 10.45 -10.42
C ASN A 342 10.13 10.79 -11.42
N GLU A 343 10.44 11.62 -12.42
CA GLU A 343 9.50 12.04 -13.45
C GLU A 343 9.20 10.93 -14.47
N ASN A 344 10.21 10.14 -14.83
CA ASN A 344 10.12 9.16 -15.92
C ASN A 344 10.00 7.71 -15.43
N MET A 345 10.36 7.42 -14.19
CA MET A 345 10.35 6.10 -13.56
C MET A 345 9.75 6.15 -12.16
N GLU A 346 8.56 6.72 -12.04
CA GLU A 346 7.80 6.81 -10.79
C GLU A 346 7.65 5.42 -10.12
N ILE A 347 7.88 5.38 -8.81
CA ILE A 347 7.70 4.20 -7.96
C ILE A 347 6.27 3.69 -8.10
N MET A 348 6.12 2.43 -8.53
CA MET A 348 4.81 1.91 -8.92
C MET A 348 3.81 1.85 -7.77
N ALA A 349 4.26 1.46 -6.58
CA ALA A 349 3.43 1.40 -5.40
C ALA A 349 4.24 1.65 -4.13
N VAL A 350 3.64 2.38 -3.19
CA VAL A 350 4.15 2.61 -1.84
C VAL A 350 3.12 2.13 -0.84
N ASP A 351 3.47 1.12 -0.06
CA ASP A 351 2.65 0.55 1.01
C ASP A 351 3.02 1.17 2.35
N LEU A 352 2.19 2.12 2.79
CA LEU A 352 2.29 2.80 4.08
C LEU A 352 1.63 1.95 5.17
N ASN A 353 2.45 1.50 6.12
CA ASN A 353 2.04 0.67 7.24
C ASN A 353 2.08 1.49 8.53
N PHE A 354 0.98 1.51 9.28
CA PHE A 354 0.89 2.23 10.55
C PHE A 354 0.97 1.23 11.71
N LEU A 355 2.16 1.06 12.28
CA LEU A 355 2.44 -0.01 13.25
C LEU A 355 1.64 0.16 14.55
N GLN A 356 1.46 1.41 14.98
CA GLN A 356 0.66 1.80 16.14
C GLN A 356 -0.83 1.43 16.00
N LEU A 357 -1.30 1.23 14.77
CA LEU A 357 -2.69 0.86 14.46
C LEU A 357 -2.87 -0.65 14.35
N LYS A 358 -1.96 -1.45 14.92
CA LYS A 358 -1.95 -2.91 14.77
C LYS A 358 -2.09 -3.36 13.30
N ARG A 359 -1.63 -2.53 12.36
CA ARG A 359 -1.71 -2.75 10.90
C ARG A 359 -3.15 -2.88 10.36
N THR A 360 -4.18 -2.43 11.07
CA THR A 360 -5.58 -2.48 10.58
C THR A 360 -5.86 -1.44 9.50
N ASN A 361 -4.99 -0.42 9.38
CA ASN A 361 -5.17 0.74 8.52
C ASN A 361 -4.02 0.95 7.52
N ASN A 362 -3.50 -0.14 6.95
CA ASN A 362 -2.49 -0.04 5.90
C ASN A 362 -3.06 0.57 4.62
N ALA A 363 -2.18 1.24 3.89
CA ALA A 363 -2.54 2.09 2.78
C ALA A 363 -1.55 1.91 1.63
N THR A 364 -2.06 1.54 0.45
CA THR A 364 -1.21 1.42 -0.74
C THR A 364 -1.48 2.58 -1.69
N LEU A 365 -0.45 3.41 -1.88
CA LEU A 365 -0.41 4.46 -2.90
C LEU A 365 0.11 3.87 -4.20
N PHE A 366 -0.47 4.30 -5.32
CA PHE A 366 -0.05 3.86 -6.66
C PHE A 366 0.47 5.04 -7.46
N ALA A 367 1.47 4.79 -8.30
CA ALA A 367 1.97 5.76 -9.27
C ALA A 367 0.81 6.35 -10.09
N ARG A 368 0.85 7.66 -10.34
CA ARG A 368 -0.25 8.40 -11.00
C ARG A 368 -0.64 7.79 -12.34
N ARG A 369 0.36 7.37 -13.10
CA ARG A 369 0.19 6.70 -14.42
C ARG A 369 -0.58 5.38 -14.37
N LEU A 370 -0.70 4.74 -13.19
CA LEU A 370 -1.33 3.43 -13.01
C LEU A 370 -2.78 3.51 -12.51
N VAL A 371 -3.21 4.67 -11.98
CA VAL A 371 -4.48 4.79 -11.25
C VAL A 371 -5.70 4.55 -12.16
N ASN A 372 -5.59 4.76 -13.48
CA ASN A 372 -6.76 4.74 -14.37
C ASN A 372 -6.62 4.01 -15.72
N VAL A 373 -5.43 3.56 -16.15
CA VAL A 373 -5.17 3.51 -17.61
C VAL A 373 -4.86 2.12 -18.21
N LEU A 374 -4.32 1.16 -17.44
CA LEU A 374 -3.80 -0.06 -18.07
C LEU A 374 -4.63 -1.30 -17.69
N PRO A 375 -5.44 -1.88 -18.62
CA PRO A 375 -5.91 -3.24 -18.44
C PRO A 375 -4.69 -4.16 -18.35
N PHE A 376 -4.60 -4.97 -17.29
CA PHE A 376 -3.48 -5.90 -17.17
C PHE A 376 -3.63 -7.00 -18.21
N LYS A 377 -2.63 -7.13 -19.09
CA LYS A 377 -2.65 -8.08 -20.21
C LYS A 377 -2.86 -9.51 -19.67
N GLY A 378 -3.95 -10.15 -20.10
CA GLY A 378 -4.24 -11.55 -19.78
C GLY A 378 -5.14 -11.81 -18.57
N ILE A 379 -5.65 -10.79 -17.86
CA ILE A 379 -6.73 -10.95 -16.87
C ILE A 379 -7.85 -9.99 -17.24
N LYS A 380 -8.93 -10.51 -17.82
CA LYS A 380 -10.12 -9.69 -18.13
C LYS A 380 -10.60 -9.02 -16.83
N ASP A 381 -10.91 -7.73 -16.93
CA ASP A 381 -11.65 -6.95 -15.92
C ASP A 381 -10.90 -6.57 -14.62
N LEU A 382 -9.61 -6.89 -14.46
CA LEU A 382 -8.82 -6.47 -13.30
C LEU A 382 -7.93 -5.25 -13.61
N LYS A 383 -8.10 -4.16 -12.85
CA LYS A 383 -7.22 -2.98 -12.93
C LYS A 383 -5.86 -3.31 -12.30
N LEU A 384 -4.77 -2.74 -12.82
CA LEU A 384 -3.42 -2.98 -12.30
C LEU A 384 -3.27 -2.74 -10.78
N PRO A 385 -3.83 -1.68 -10.16
CA PRO A 385 -3.79 -1.52 -8.70
C PRO A 385 -4.40 -2.71 -7.94
N GLN A 386 -5.51 -3.25 -8.42
CA GLN A 386 -6.14 -4.43 -7.82
C GLN A 386 -5.25 -5.66 -7.99
N TYR A 387 -4.64 -5.83 -9.17
CA TYR A 387 -3.67 -6.90 -9.42
C TYR A 387 -2.49 -6.84 -8.45
N ILE A 388 -1.95 -5.66 -8.19
CA ILE A 388 -0.85 -5.47 -7.23
C ILE A 388 -1.29 -5.88 -5.82
N ILE A 389 -2.45 -5.41 -5.36
CA ILE A 389 -2.99 -5.76 -4.04
C ILE A 389 -3.19 -7.28 -3.90
N GLU A 390 -3.75 -7.94 -4.90
CA GLU A 390 -3.94 -9.40 -4.85
C GLU A 390 -2.60 -10.16 -4.82
N ASN A 391 -1.55 -9.64 -5.46
CA ASN A 391 -0.22 -10.26 -5.39
C ASN A 391 0.50 -9.98 -4.05
N ILE A 392 0.29 -8.81 -3.42
CA ILE A 392 0.74 -8.57 -2.03
C ILE A 392 0.15 -9.65 -1.10
N LYS A 393 -1.16 -9.88 -1.18
CA LYS A 393 -1.89 -10.89 -0.39
C LYS A 393 -1.34 -12.30 -0.59
N ARG A 394 -1.08 -12.68 -1.85
CA ARG A 394 -0.46 -13.98 -2.20
C ARG A 394 0.95 -14.09 -1.65
N LYS A 395 1.75 -13.03 -1.75
CA LYS A 395 3.10 -13.01 -1.18
C LYS A 395 3.04 -13.19 0.33
N ASP A 396 2.26 -12.39 1.05
CA ASP A 396 2.13 -12.48 2.52
C ASP A 396 1.71 -13.89 2.96
N THR A 397 0.75 -14.49 2.24
CA THR A 397 0.29 -15.87 2.51
C THR A 397 1.39 -16.89 2.22
N THR A 398 2.11 -16.75 1.10
CA THR A 398 3.23 -17.62 0.72
C THR A 398 4.36 -17.55 1.73
N MET A 399 4.76 -16.34 2.17
CA MET A 399 5.77 -16.16 3.20
C MET A 399 5.32 -16.72 4.56
N SER A 400 4.01 -16.71 4.85
CA SER A 400 3.46 -17.35 6.05
C SER A 400 3.56 -18.87 5.97
N LEU A 401 3.24 -19.45 4.81
CA LEU A 401 3.38 -20.88 4.54
C LEU A 401 4.83 -21.37 4.62
N LEU A 402 5.78 -20.55 4.17
CA LEU A 402 7.22 -20.83 4.20
C LEU A 402 7.88 -20.55 5.56
N SER A 403 7.20 -19.86 6.48
CA SER A 403 7.80 -19.45 7.75
C SER A 403 8.24 -20.61 8.66
N GLU A 404 7.75 -21.83 8.42
CA GLU A 404 8.23 -23.05 9.08
C GLU A 404 9.52 -23.60 8.45
N THR A 405 9.69 -23.44 7.13
CA THR A 405 10.91 -23.86 6.40
C THR A 405 12.11 -23.02 6.82
N PHE A 406 11.86 -21.78 7.21
CA PHE A 406 12.90 -20.80 7.56
C PHE A 406 12.86 -20.53 9.06
N SER A 407 13.61 -21.31 9.84
CA SER A 407 13.65 -21.24 11.31
C SER A 407 13.89 -19.83 11.84
N ASP A 408 14.66 -19.03 11.12
CA ASP A 408 15.03 -17.67 11.48
C ASP A 408 13.92 -16.65 11.17
N TYR A 409 13.08 -16.94 10.18
CA TYR A 409 12.06 -16.01 9.68
C TYR A 409 10.97 -15.71 10.71
N LYS A 410 10.61 -16.68 11.55
CA LYS A 410 9.70 -16.48 12.69
C LYS A 410 10.28 -15.61 13.79
N THR A 411 11.60 -15.67 13.95
CA THR A 411 12.34 -14.95 15.01
C THR A 411 12.47 -13.46 14.67
N PHE A 412 12.69 -13.14 13.39
CA PHE A 412 12.98 -11.75 12.98
C PHE A 412 11.76 -10.96 12.52
N VAL A 413 10.69 -11.62 12.03
CA VAL A 413 9.53 -10.89 11.48
C VAL A 413 8.29 -11.12 12.33
N PRO A 414 7.79 -10.11 13.06
CA PRO A 414 6.65 -10.25 13.96
C PRO A 414 5.38 -10.65 13.21
N ARG A 415 4.47 -11.31 13.93
CA ARG A 415 3.15 -11.69 13.44
C ARG A 415 2.30 -10.44 13.22
N SER A 416 1.71 -10.30 12.03
CA SER A 416 0.76 -9.22 11.73
C SER A 416 -0.60 -9.49 12.36
N CYS A 417 -1.13 -10.70 12.16
CA CYS A 417 -2.45 -11.09 12.67
C CYS A 417 -2.45 -11.15 14.21
N HIS A 418 -3.38 -10.43 14.83
CA HIS A 418 -3.52 -10.34 16.29
C HIS A 418 -4.81 -10.97 16.84
N PHE A 419 -5.65 -11.56 16.00
CA PHE A 419 -6.88 -12.24 16.42
C PHE A 419 -6.62 -13.67 16.86
N THR A 420 -6.22 -13.85 18.13
CA THR A 420 -5.88 -15.17 18.71
C THR A 420 -7.04 -16.15 18.70
N ASP A 421 -8.27 -15.64 18.75
CA ASP A 421 -9.50 -16.43 18.81
C ASP A 421 -9.99 -16.88 17.42
N CYS A 422 -9.35 -16.39 16.35
CA CYS A 422 -9.66 -16.81 14.99
C CYS A 422 -9.28 -18.29 14.79
N PRO A 423 -10.16 -19.13 14.21
CA PRO A 423 -9.84 -20.54 13.96
C PRO A 423 -8.62 -20.76 13.05
N TYR A 424 -8.29 -19.79 12.20
CA TYR A 424 -7.11 -19.83 11.33
C TYR A 424 -5.82 -19.39 12.03
N PHE A 425 -5.91 -18.79 13.23
CA PHE A 425 -4.76 -18.27 13.95
C PHE A 425 -3.75 -19.37 14.35
N PRO A 426 -4.15 -20.52 14.91
CA PRO A 426 -3.22 -21.59 15.25
C PRO A 426 -2.52 -22.20 14.02
N ALA A 427 -3.15 -22.14 12.85
CA ALA A 427 -2.60 -22.68 11.60
C ALA A 427 -1.46 -21.82 11.04
N GLY A 428 -1.28 -20.59 11.51
CA GLY A 428 -0.20 -19.70 11.04
C GLY A 428 -0.36 -19.19 9.59
N LEU A 429 -1.41 -19.56 8.87
CA LEU A 429 -1.62 -19.24 7.45
C LEU A 429 -1.72 -17.72 7.19
N CYS A 430 -2.28 -16.98 8.15
CA CYS A 430 -2.45 -15.53 8.09
C CYS A 430 -1.33 -14.76 8.82
N TRP A 431 -0.20 -15.39 9.13
CA TRP A 431 0.85 -14.79 9.98
C TRP A 431 1.29 -13.41 9.50
N LYS A 432 1.50 -13.24 8.19
CA LYS A 432 1.90 -11.97 7.58
C LYS A 432 0.75 -11.13 7.07
N TRP A 433 -0.48 -11.65 7.06
CA TRP A 433 -1.64 -10.98 6.48
C TRP A 433 -1.82 -9.55 7.04
N LYS A 434 -1.75 -8.57 6.14
CA LYS A 434 -1.78 -7.14 6.48
C LYS A 434 -3.17 -6.50 6.44
N HIS A 435 -4.18 -7.16 5.87
CA HIS A 435 -5.54 -6.59 5.72
C HIS A 435 -6.45 -7.04 6.86
N ILE A 436 -6.08 -6.64 8.08
CA ILE A 436 -6.77 -7.06 9.30
C ILE A 436 -7.88 -6.04 9.61
N PRO A 437 -9.15 -6.45 9.73
CA PRO A 437 -10.24 -5.55 10.10
C PRO A 437 -10.09 -5.02 11.54
N VAL A 438 -10.77 -3.93 11.86
CA VAL A 438 -10.79 -3.33 13.21
C VAL A 438 -11.81 -4.04 14.12
N THR A 439 -12.94 -4.46 13.55
CA THR A 439 -14.15 -4.92 14.25
C THR A 439 -14.07 -6.35 14.81
N GLY A 440 -13.27 -7.22 14.19
CA GLY A 440 -13.17 -8.63 14.59
C GLY A 440 -12.71 -9.54 13.45
N TYR A 441 -12.34 -10.79 13.73
CA TYR A 441 -11.89 -11.70 12.67
C TYR A 441 -13.02 -12.20 11.77
N GLU A 442 -14.26 -12.05 12.20
CA GLU A 442 -15.49 -12.36 11.46
C GLU A 442 -15.60 -11.52 10.18
N ASP A 443 -15.12 -10.29 10.24
CA ASP A 443 -15.02 -9.38 9.08
C ASP A 443 -13.71 -9.55 8.30
N CYS A 444 -12.85 -10.49 8.71
CA CYS A 444 -11.58 -10.71 8.05
C CYS A 444 -11.80 -11.40 6.72
N ARG A 445 -11.26 -10.80 5.65
CA ARG A 445 -11.36 -11.35 4.29
C ARG A 445 -10.41 -12.52 4.05
N PHE A 446 -9.51 -12.82 4.99
CA PHE A 446 -8.48 -13.83 4.80
C PHE A 446 -9.04 -15.23 4.50
N PRO A 447 -10.01 -15.79 5.25
CA PRO A 447 -10.52 -17.13 4.98
C PRO A 447 -11.11 -17.26 3.57
N ALA A 448 -11.97 -16.32 3.17
CA ALA A 448 -12.58 -16.32 1.84
C ALA A 448 -11.54 -16.10 0.72
N PHE A 449 -10.55 -15.23 0.94
CA PHE A 449 -9.42 -15.05 0.03
C PHE A 449 -8.60 -16.33 -0.12
N PHE A 450 -8.23 -16.96 1.00
CA PHE A 450 -7.40 -18.15 1.03
C PHE A 450 -8.13 -19.30 0.32
N GLU A 451 -9.39 -19.54 0.65
CA GLU A 451 -10.19 -20.59 0.04
C GLU A 451 -10.39 -20.39 -1.47
N SER A 452 -10.71 -19.17 -1.90
CA SER A 452 -10.88 -18.87 -3.33
C SER A 452 -9.55 -18.89 -4.11
N THR A 453 -8.42 -18.59 -3.47
CA THR A 453 -7.11 -18.49 -4.12
C THR A 453 -6.32 -19.78 -4.08
N TYR A 454 -6.47 -20.60 -3.03
CA TYR A 454 -5.71 -21.83 -2.83
C TYR A 454 -6.57 -23.08 -2.97
N GLU A 455 -7.89 -22.95 -3.13
CA GLU A 455 -8.85 -24.07 -3.28
C GLU A 455 -8.81 -25.04 -2.09
N LYS A 456 -8.41 -24.52 -0.93
CA LYS A 456 -8.28 -25.22 0.35
C LYS A 456 -8.86 -24.36 1.46
N ARG A 457 -9.45 -25.00 2.47
CA ARG A 457 -9.87 -24.34 3.70
C ARG A 457 -9.23 -25.00 4.92
N TYR A 458 -9.07 -24.26 6.00
CA TYR A 458 -8.62 -24.85 7.26
C TYR A 458 -9.79 -25.51 7.98
N ASP A 459 -9.63 -26.76 8.38
CA ASP A 459 -10.53 -27.49 9.26
C ASP A 459 -10.00 -27.38 10.70
N PRO A 460 -10.63 -26.60 11.59
CA PRO A 460 -10.15 -26.40 12.96
C PRO A 460 -10.25 -27.65 13.83
N GLN A 461 -11.17 -28.57 13.53
CA GLN A 461 -11.35 -29.80 14.30
C GLN A 461 -10.24 -30.79 13.98
N LYS A 462 -9.94 -30.96 12.69
CA LYS A 462 -8.85 -31.83 12.23
C LYS A 462 -7.47 -31.19 12.37
N LYS A 463 -7.42 -29.86 12.42
CA LYS A 463 -6.20 -29.03 12.33
C LYS A 463 -5.44 -29.22 11.01
N LEU A 464 -6.17 -29.43 9.91
CA LEU A 464 -5.62 -29.70 8.58
C LEU A 464 -6.18 -28.71 7.56
N LEU A 465 -5.48 -28.50 6.45
CA LEU A 465 -6.10 -27.94 5.25
C LEU A 465 -6.85 -29.05 4.51
N VAL A 466 -8.07 -28.77 4.06
CA VAL A 466 -8.91 -29.70 3.29
C VAL A 466 -9.30 -29.09 1.95
N CYS A 467 -9.49 -29.92 0.92
CA CYS A 467 -10.02 -29.47 -0.37
C CYS A 467 -11.39 -28.82 -0.23
N SER A 468 -11.55 -27.66 -0.86
CA SER A 468 -12.85 -27.06 -1.08
C SER A 468 -13.47 -27.57 -2.38
N THR A 469 -14.75 -27.84 -2.36
CA THR A 469 -15.54 -28.13 -3.56
C THR A 469 -15.60 -26.88 -4.44
N LYS A 470 -15.87 -27.05 -5.74
CA LYS A 470 -16.07 -25.92 -6.65
C LYS A 470 -17.14 -24.94 -6.16
N ALA A 471 -18.24 -25.46 -5.59
CA ALA A 471 -19.30 -24.62 -5.04
C ALA A 471 -18.84 -23.80 -3.83
N GLU A 472 -18.02 -24.38 -2.94
CA GLU A 472 -17.42 -23.66 -1.80
C GLU A 472 -16.41 -22.59 -2.26
N VAL A 473 -15.60 -22.90 -3.28
CA VAL A 473 -14.65 -21.95 -3.90
C VAL A 473 -15.40 -20.78 -4.54
N ASP A 474 -16.44 -21.06 -5.33
CA ASP A 474 -17.29 -20.05 -5.97
C ASP A 474 -18.01 -19.20 -4.92
N ALA A 475 -18.56 -19.81 -3.86
CA ALA A 475 -19.18 -19.11 -2.75
C ALA A 475 -18.18 -18.22 -1.99
N SER A 476 -16.97 -18.70 -1.76
CA SER A 476 -15.89 -17.94 -1.12
C SER A 476 -15.44 -16.77 -1.98
N MET A 477 -15.37 -16.94 -3.30
CA MET A 477 -15.12 -15.84 -4.23
C MET A 477 -16.24 -14.79 -4.15
N VAL A 478 -17.50 -15.21 -4.13
CA VAL A 478 -18.64 -14.30 -3.97
C VAL A 478 -18.59 -13.59 -2.62
N ALA A 479 -18.30 -14.29 -1.53
CA ALA A 479 -18.16 -13.68 -0.20
C ALA A 479 -17.01 -12.67 -0.16
N TYR A 480 -15.87 -13.03 -0.72
CA TYR A 480 -14.70 -12.16 -0.85
C TYR A 480 -15.01 -10.90 -1.66
N LEU A 481 -15.66 -11.05 -2.82
CA LEU A 481 -16.10 -9.93 -3.65
C LEU A 481 -17.20 -9.12 -2.98
N LYS A 482 -18.14 -9.74 -2.25
CA LYS A 482 -19.19 -9.05 -1.49
C LYS A 482 -18.58 -8.20 -0.39
N MET A 483 -17.56 -8.70 0.33
CA MET A 483 -16.84 -7.90 1.33
C MET A 483 -16.08 -6.72 0.70
N HIS A 484 -15.59 -6.86 -0.54
CA HIS A 484 -15.03 -5.74 -1.31
C HIS A 484 -16.10 -4.75 -1.80
N ARG A 485 -17.23 -5.26 -2.28
CA ARG A 485 -18.33 -4.48 -2.85
C ARG A 485 -19.17 -3.79 -1.79
N LYS A 486 -19.44 -4.40 -0.64
CA LYS A 486 -20.28 -3.82 0.43
C LYS A 486 -19.81 -2.42 0.82
N ALA A 487 -18.50 -2.20 0.99
CA ALA A 487 -17.97 -0.87 1.28
C ALA A 487 -18.04 0.09 0.07
N VAL A 488 -17.78 -0.39 -1.14
CA VAL A 488 -17.75 0.45 -2.36
C VAL A 488 -19.16 0.81 -2.84
N ASP A 489 -20.09 -0.13 -2.81
CA ASP A 489 -21.47 0.03 -3.26
C ASP A 489 -22.27 0.89 -2.25
N ILE A 490 -22.07 0.72 -0.93
CA ILE A 490 -22.65 1.61 0.07
C ILE A 490 -22.23 3.08 -0.20
N TYR A 491 -20.96 3.38 -0.45
CA TYR A 491 -20.52 4.77 -0.72
C TYR A 491 -20.71 5.27 -2.15
N ARG A 492 -20.78 4.39 -3.15
CA ARG A 492 -21.09 4.82 -4.52
C ARG A 492 -22.56 5.25 -4.62
N ASN A 493 -23.40 4.60 -3.83
CA ASN A 493 -24.84 4.81 -3.78
C ASN A 493 -25.26 5.87 -2.75
N LEU A 494 -24.44 6.08 -1.71
CA LEU A 494 -24.52 7.23 -0.81
C LEU A 494 -23.57 8.33 -1.34
N ARG A 495 -24.08 9.30 -2.10
CA ARG A 495 -23.30 10.50 -2.41
C ARG A 495 -23.13 11.32 -1.14
N ILE A 496 -22.07 11.02 -0.39
CA ILE A 496 -21.68 11.81 0.76
C ILE A 496 -20.88 13.00 0.26
N SER A 497 -21.48 14.19 0.31
CA SER A 497 -20.78 15.43 0.00
C SER A 497 -20.74 16.33 1.23
N SER A 498 -19.54 16.68 1.67
CA SER A 498 -19.33 17.80 2.58
C SER A 498 -19.24 19.06 1.73
N HIS A 499 -20.29 19.88 1.72
CA HIS A 499 -20.23 21.18 1.05
C HIS A 499 -19.71 22.25 2.02
N HIS A 500 -18.64 22.92 1.60
CA HIS A 500 -18.02 24.11 2.20
C HIS A 500 -17.30 23.95 3.55
N HIS A 501 -16.06 24.43 3.58
CA HIS A 501 -15.15 24.47 4.73
C HIS A 501 -15.66 25.28 5.95
N ASP A 502 -16.84 25.91 5.88
CA ASP A 502 -17.37 26.77 6.93
C ASP A 502 -18.70 26.30 7.53
N GLN A 503 -19.31 25.22 7.01
CA GLN A 503 -20.54 24.65 7.57
C GLN A 503 -20.45 23.13 7.54
N ASP A 504 -20.25 22.49 8.71
CA ASP A 504 -20.15 21.04 8.90
C ASP A 504 -21.48 20.33 8.58
N ILE A 505 -21.86 20.28 7.30
CA ILE A 505 -23.07 19.67 6.78
C ILE A 505 -22.71 18.34 6.10
N LEU A 506 -23.26 17.24 6.61
CA LEU A 506 -23.18 15.94 5.99
C LEU A 506 -24.42 15.72 5.10
N ILE A 507 -24.27 15.86 3.78
CA ILE A 507 -25.33 15.48 2.85
C ILE A 507 -25.12 14.02 2.45
N VAL A 508 -26.10 13.17 2.76
CA VAL A 508 -26.20 11.78 2.33
C VAL A 508 -27.27 11.71 1.25
N SER A 509 -26.89 11.85 -0.03
CA SER A 509 -27.85 11.62 -1.11
C SER A 509 -27.90 10.15 -1.49
N VAL A 510 -29.10 9.57 -1.57
CA VAL A 510 -29.32 8.16 -1.94
C VAL A 510 -30.02 8.08 -3.27
N ASP A 511 -29.40 7.39 -4.23
CA ASP A 511 -30.01 7.22 -5.54
C ASP A 511 -31.21 6.26 -5.52
N ASN A 512 -32.07 6.44 -6.53
CA ASN A 512 -33.33 5.73 -6.64
C ASN A 512 -33.15 4.21 -6.86
N ASP A 513 -32.09 3.82 -7.57
CA ASP A 513 -31.72 2.42 -7.81
C ASP A 513 -31.35 1.69 -6.50
N THR A 514 -30.85 2.42 -5.52
CA THR A 514 -30.45 1.89 -4.20
C THR A 514 -31.64 1.65 -3.30
N ILE A 515 -32.63 2.55 -3.33
CA ILE A 515 -33.87 2.44 -2.55
C ILE A 515 -34.72 1.28 -3.07
N CYS A 516 -34.77 1.08 -4.40
CA CYS A 516 -35.45 -0.05 -5.03
C CYS A 516 -34.85 -1.42 -4.67
N ARG A 517 -33.64 -1.46 -4.10
CA ARG A 517 -33.00 -2.66 -3.57
C ARG A 517 -33.09 -2.65 -2.04
N SER A 518 -34.29 -2.88 -1.51
CA SER A 518 -34.66 -2.70 -0.09
C SER A 518 -33.60 -3.16 0.95
N ASN A 519 -32.94 -4.30 0.73
CA ASN A 519 -31.91 -4.80 1.65
C ASN A 519 -30.63 -3.94 1.67
N TYR A 520 -30.24 -3.33 0.55
CA TYR A 520 -29.05 -2.48 0.49
C TYR A 520 -29.25 -1.14 1.18
N PHE A 521 -30.46 -0.59 1.11
CA PHE A 521 -30.78 0.68 1.73
C PHE A 521 -30.79 0.58 3.27
N ALA A 522 -31.47 -0.44 3.81
CA ALA A 522 -31.44 -0.74 5.24
C ALA A 522 -30.01 -1.00 5.76
N GLU A 523 -29.22 -1.79 5.03
CA GLU A 523 -27.81 -2.03 5.35
C GLU A 523 -26.97 -0.74 5.29
N SER A 524 -27.25 0.18 4.36
CA SER A 524 -26.54 1.46 4.23
C SER A 524 -26.87 2.42 5.37
N ILE A 525 -28.13 2.48 5.80
CA ILE A 525 -28.57 3.31 6.93
C ILE A 525 -28.01 2.79 8.26
N SER A 526 -28.09 1.48 8.50
CA SER A 526 -27.48 0.87 9.69
C SER A 526 -25.96 1.06 9.72
N PHE A 527 -25.33 1.06 8.55
CA PHE A 527 -23.91 1.36 8.40
C PHE A 527 -23.61 2.83 8.75
N ILE A 528 -24.39 3.80 8.26
CA ILE A 528 -24.25 5.22 8.62
C ILE A 528 -24.44 5.42 10.14
N ASP A 529 -25.44 4.78 10.76
CA ASP A 529 -25.71 4.85 12.21
C ASP A 529 -24.51 4.42 13.06
N GLN A 530 -23.81 3.36 12.62
CA GLN A 530 -22.64 2.83 13.32
C GLN A 530 -21.40 3.71 13.16
N GLU A 531 -21.29 4.43 12.04
CA GLU A 531 -20.10 5.21 11.69
C GLU A 531 -20.16 6.68 12.09
N LEU A 532 -21.37 7.23 12.21
CA LEU A 532 -21.57 8.61 12.63
C LEU A 532 -21.53 8.71 14.15
N HIS A 533 -20.34 8.96 14.70
CA HIS A 533 -20.21 9.32 16.10
C HIS A 533 -20.83 10.72 16.35
N PRO A 534 -21.74 10.88 17.33
CA PRO A 534 -22.43 12.14 17.59
C PRO A 534 -21.50 13.35 17.78
N ASP A 535 -20.32 13.11 18.35
CA ASP A 535 -19.31 14.13 18.64
C ASP A 535 -18.60 14.69 17.37
N THR A 536 -18.78 14.04 16.21
CA THR A 536 -18.13 14.42 14.94
C THR A 536 -19.01 15.29 14.04
N ILE A 537 -20.30 15.41 14.35
CA ILE A 537 -21.28 16.16 13.55
C ILE A 537 -21.57 17.48 14.27
N GLN A 538 -20.93 18.57 13.84
CA GLN A 538 -21.05 19.85 14.53
C GLN A 538 -22.23 20.70 14.04
N SER A 539 -22.83 20.43 12.86
CA SER A 539 -23.85 21.37 12.38
C SER A 539 -25.06 20.89 11.54
N LYS A 540 -25.08 19.85 10.68
CA LYS A 540 -26.33 19.29 10.06
C LYS A 540 -26.11 17.91 9.41
N ILE A 541 -27.14 17.07 9.35
CA ILE A 541 -27.24 15.93 8.42
C ILE A 541 -28.43 16.13 7.48
N VAL A 542 -28.18 16.07 6.17
CA VAL A 542 -29.21 16.13 5.13
C VAL A 542 -29.32 14.75 4.49
N LEU A 543 -30.50 14.14 4.51
CA LEU A 543 -30.78 12.92 3.75
C LEU A 543 -31.52 13.31 2.48
N ASP A 544 -30.85 13.22 1.34
CA ASP A 544 -31.36 13.69 0.06
C ASP A 544 -31.79 12.49 -0.79
N PHE A 545 -33.10 12.32 -0.96
CA PHE A 545 -33.67 11.20 -1.70
C PHE A 545 -34.20 11.69 -3.04
N ASP A 546 -33.69 11.12 -4.13
CA ASP A 546 -34.12 11.46 -5.50
C ASP A 546 -35.44 10.75 -5.84
N LEU A 547 -36.52 11.05 -5.10
CA LEU A 547 -37.79 10.32 -5.15
C LEU A 547 -39.05 11.15 -4.80
N ASP A 548 -40.13 10.89 -5.56
CA ASP A 548 -41.54 11.24 -5.26
C ASP A 548 -42.20 10.22 -4.28
N MET A 549 -41.41 9.46 -3.49
CA MET A 549 -41.88 8.31 -2.68
C MET A 549 -41.48 8.41 -1.20
N GLU A 550 -41.66 9.59 -0.61
CA GLU A 550 -41.28 9.89 0.78
C GLU A 550 -42.04 9.03 1.82
N GLU A 551 -43.28 8.64 1.53
CA GLU A 551 -44.07 7.74 2.40
C GLU A 551 -43.44 6.34 2.53
N TYR A 552 -42.70 5.85 1.53
CA TYR A 552 -42.09 4.51 1.60
C TYR A 552 -40.88 4.49 2.53
N LEU A 553 -40.06 5.54 2.51
CA LEU A 553 -38.82 5.65 3.31
C LEU A 553 -39.11 5.71 4.81
N CYS A 554 -40.17 6.41 5.21
CA CYS A 554 -40.58 6.57 6.61
C CYS A 554 -41.13 5.28 7.22
N ASN A 555 -41.41 4.26 6.41
CA ASN A 555 -41.90 2.95 6.84
C ASN A 555 -40.79 1.90 6.97
N ILE A 556 -39.54 2.24 6.64
CA ILE A 556 -38.39 1.32 6.74
C ILE A 556 -37.89 1.30 8.19
N PRO A 557 -37.95 0.16 8.91
CA PRO A 557 -37.61 0.09 10.34
C PRO A 557 -36.21 0.61 10.68
N GLU A 558 -35.25 0.40 9.79
CA GLU A 558 -33.86 0.83 9.94
C GLU A 558 -33.71 2.36 9.82
N VAL A 559 -34.48 3.01 8.94
CA VAL A 559 -34.57 4.48 8.86
C VAL A 559 -35.17 5.06 10.12
N ILE A 560 -36.28 4.47 10.60
CA ILE A 560 -36.93 4.89 11.83
C ILE A 560 -35.96 4.75 13.02
N THR A 561 -35.21 3.65 13.08
CA THR A 561 -34.24 3.38 14.15
C THR A 561 -33.07 4.37 14.10
N PHE A 562 -32.51 4.60 12.90
CA PHE A 562 -31.44 5.58 12.68
C PHE A 562 -31.88 6.98 13.11
N VAL A 563 -33.04 7.45 12.64
CA VAL A 563 -33.58 8.78 13.01
C VAL A 563 -33.79 8.88 14.52
N LYS A 564 -34.29 7.83 15.18
CA LYS A 564 -34.47 7.80 16.65
C LYS A 564 -33.15 7.85 17.41
N ASN A 565 -32.13 7.11 16.96
CA ASN A 565 -30.80 7.13 17.56
C ASN A 565 -30.16 8.52 17.40
N LEU A 566 -30.23 9.06 16.19
CA LEU A 566 -29.68 10.38 15.88
C LEU A 566 -30.35 11.50 16.70
N GLN A 567 -31.66 11.41 16.92
CA GLN A 567 -32.40 12.34 17.75
C GLN A 567 -32.06 12.22 19.25
N LYS A 568 -31.86 10.99 19.74
CA LYS A 568 -31.46 10.73 21.13
C LYS A 568 -30.09 11.35 21.43
N ASP A 569 -29.17 11.18 20.49
CA ASP A 569 -27.78 11.59 20.69
C ASP A 569 -27.54 13.05 20.27
N ILE A 570 -28.35 13.59 19.35
CA ILE A 570 -28.24 14.97 18.86
C ILE A 570 -29.64 15.61 18.58
N PRO A 571 -30.38 16.05 19.62
CA PRO A 571 -31.81 16.41 19.53
C PRO A 571 -32.16 17.59 18.60
N HIS A 572 -31.18 18.40 18.19
CA HIS A 572 -31.38 19.67 17.49
C HIS A 572 -31.09 19.63 15.97
N PHE A 573 -30.73 18.49 15.40
CA PHE A 573 -30.01 18.46 14.10
C PHE A 573 -30.69 17.75 12.91
N LEU A 574 -31.98 17.41 13.00
CA LEU A 574 -32.69 16.81 11.85
C LEU A 574 -33.33 17.89 10.96
N TYR A 575 -32.72 18.19 9.81
CA TYR A 575 -33.31 18.97 8.70
C TYR A 575 -32.74 18.38 7.39
N TYR A 576 -33.44 17.66 6.52
CA TYR A 576 -34.68 17.97 5.79
C TYR A 576 -35.13 16.69 5.02
N LEU A 577 -36.43 16.37 4.99
CA LEU A 577 -37.10 15.62 3.91
C LEU A 577 -37.44 16.61 2.79
N ASN A 578 -37.57 16.21 1.54
CA ASN A 578 -37.65 17.11 0.39
C ASN A 578 -38.88 18.06 0.44
N MET A 579 -38.82 19.15 1.22
CA MET A 579 -39.95 20.08 1.37
C MET A 579 -40.14 21.03 0.18
N SER A 580 -39.56 20.72 -0.98
CA SER A 580 -39.90 21.40 -2.23
C SER A 580 -41.23 20.91 -2.82
N THR A 581 -41.75 19.79 -2.31
CA THR A 581 -43.09 19.27 -2.61
C THR A 581 -44.05 19.50 -1.42
N PRO A 582 -45.36 19.70 -1.67
CA PRO A 582 -46.38 19.76 -0.61
C PRO A 582 -46.40 18.52 0.30
N GLU A 583 -46.14 17.34 -0.27
CA GLU A 583 -45.99 16.08 0.44
C GLU A 583 -44.80 16.05 1.41
N GLY A 584 -43.63 16.58 1.03
CA GLY A 584 -42.46 16.62 1.93
C GLY A 584 -42.65 17.57 3.12
N LEU A 585 -43.40 18.64 2.91
CA LEU A 585 -43.89 19.52 3.98
C LEU A 585 -44.82 18.77 4.94
N ARG A 586 -45.77 17.98 4.41
CA ARG A 586 -46.70 17.18 5.22
C ARG A 586 -45.98 16.09 6.01
N VAL A 587 -45.04 15.35 5.41
CA VAL A 587 -44.26 14.30 6.09
C VAL A 587 -43.36 14.89 7.18
N PHE A 588 -42.79 16.08 6.96
CA PHE A 588 -42.07 16.81 8.01
C PHE A 588 -42.98 17.11 9.20
N PHE A 589 -44.20 17.60 8.97
CA PHE A 589 -45.17 17.85 10.03
C PHE A 589 -45.63 16.55 10.71
N ASP A 590 -45.90 15.48 9.97
CA ASP A 590 -46.35 14.20 10.53
C ASP A 590 -45.26 13.56 11.42
N ILE A 591 -43.99 13.59 10.99
CA ILE A 591 -42.85 13.15 11.80
C ILE A 591 -42.69 14.08 13.01
N PHE A 592 -42.71 15.40 12.84
CA PHE A 592 -42.56 16.36 13.93
C PHE A 592 -43.70 16.25 14.98
N MET A 593 -44.91 15.90 14.55
CA MET A 593 -46.07 15.62 15.41
C MET A 593 -45.90 14.30 16.17
N ILE A 594 -45.43 13.22 15.52
CA ILE A 594 -45.09 11.95 16.18
C ILE A 594 -43.97 12.14 17.24
N LEU A 595 -43.03 13.05 16.97
CA LEU A 595 -41.92 13.38 17.85
C LEU A 595 -42.33 14.26 19.06
N THR A 596 -43.41 15.04 18.95
CA THR A 596 -43.94 15.85 20.06
C THR A 596 -44.96 15.10 20.92
N ASP A 597 -45.63 14.08 20.37
CA ASP A 597 -46.50 13.19 21.15
C ASP A 597 -45.72 12.23 22.06
N THR A 598 -44.49 11.85 21.66
CA THR A 598 -43.65 10.89 22.40
C THR A 598 -42.86 11.51 23.56
N THR A 599 -42.75 12.83 23.63
CA THR A 599 -42.13 13.53 24.78
C THR A 599 -43.05 13.69 25.99
N ASN A 600 -44.32 13.23 25.90
CA ASN A 600 -45.31 13.33 26.99
C ASN A 600 -45.78 12.00 27.59
N VAL A 601 -45.14 10.87 27.29
CA VAL A 601 -45.55 9.56 27.87
C VAL A 601 -44.71 9.19 29.09
N GLN A 602 -44.49 10.12 30.03
CA GLN A 602 -44.28 9.79 31.45
C GLN A 602 -44.88 10.87 32.36
N GLY A 603 -46.18 10.76 32.60
CA GLY A 603 -46.82 11.28 33.83
C GLY A 603 -47.50 12.65 33.73
N GLY A 604 -48.83 12.63 33.61
CA GLY A 604 -49.74 13.59 34.26
C GLY A 604 -49.74 15.04 33.77
N GLN A 605 -50.75 15.40 32.96
CA GLN A 605 -51.17 16.78 32.66
C GLN A 605 -50.05 17.75 32.24
N GLY A 606 -49.41 17.48 31.10
CA GLY A 606 -48.58 18.47 30.42
C GLY A 606 -49.44 19.40 29.56
N GLN A 607 -49.62 20.66 29.95
CA GLN A 607 -49.92 21.71 28.99
C GLN A 607 -48.75 21.77 28.01
N ILE A 608 -49.02 21.60 26.70
CA ILE A 608 -48.04 21.94 25.66
C ILE A 608 -47.59 23.37 25.95
N ASN A 609 -46.29 23.59 26.12
CA ASN A 609 -45.73 24.95 26.19
C ASN A 609 -45.85 25.56 24.79
N LEU A 610 -47.07 25.98 24.46
CA LEU A 610 -47.46 26.52 23.15
C LEU A 610 -46.57 27.70 22.77
N LYS A 611 -46.08 28.44 23.77
CA LYS A 611 -45.17 29.56 23.56
C LYS A 611 -43.80 29.09 23.06
N GLY A 612 -43.21 28.06 23.67
CA GLY A 612 -41.96 27.46 23.19
C GLY A 612 -42.11 26.80 21.82
N PHE A 613 -43.26 26.15 21.57
CA PHE A 613 -43.63 25.60 20.27
C PHE A 613 -43.71 26.69 19.19
N ILE A 614 -44.44 27.78 19.45
CA ILE A 614 -44.57 28.92 18.53
C ILE A 614 -43.22 29.61 18.30
N GLU A 615 -42.37 29.73 19.32
CA GLU A 615 -41.04 30.33 19.17
C GLU A 615 -40.11 29.47 18.29
N GLN A 616 -40.11 28.14 18.46
CA GLN A 616 -39.32 27.24 17.61
C GLN A 616 -39.85 27.19 16.17
N LEU A 617 -41.17 27.19 16.00
CA LEU A 617 -41.80 27.21 14.68
C LEU A 617 -41.46 28.52 13.94
N LYS A 618 -41.47 29.65 14.64
CA LYS A 618 -41.05 30.95 14.08
C LYS A 618 -39.60 30.95 13.64
N VAL A 619 -38.69 30.40 14.45
CA VAL A 619 -37.27 30.29 14.08
C VAL A 619 -37.07 29.43 12.84
N ALA A 620 -37.77 28.29 12.74
CA ALA A 620 -37.70 27.42 11.57
C ALA A 620 -38.23 28.11 10.30
N VAL A 621 -39.38 28.81 10.40
CA VAL A 621 -39.95 29.57 9.28
C VAL A 621 -39.03 30.73 8.86
N ASP A 622 -38.44 31.46 9.81
CA ASP A 622 -37.51 32.56 9.52
C ASP A 622 -36.25 32.08 8.80
N GLU A 623 -35.69 30.93 9.20
CA GLU A 623 -34.54 30.33 8.52
C GLU A 623 -34.89 29.82 7.12
N MET A 624 -36.09 29.26 6.92
CA MET A 624 -36.58 28.89 5.59
C MET A 624 -36.73 30.11 4.67
N ILE A 625 -37.24 31.24 5.19
CA ILE A 625 -37.36 32.50 4.45
C ILE A 625 -35.98 33.03 4.05
N LYS A 626 -34.99 32.99 4.95
CA LYS A 626 -33.61 33.40 4.65
C LYS A 626 -32.98 32.52 3.56
N PHE A 627 -33.16 31.20 3.67
CA PHE A 627 -32.64 30.27 2.68
C PHE A 627 -33.26 30.46 1.29
N ALA A 628 -34.58 30.65 1.23
CA ALA A 628 -35.31 30.99 0.01
C ALA A 628 -34.82 32.29 -0.64
N ALA A 629 -34.59 33.33 0.18
CA ALA A 629 -34.06 34.61 -0.29
C ALA A 629 -32.63 34.47 -0.87
N MET A 630 -31.80 33.58 -0.31
CA MET A 630 -30.47 33.27 -0.85
C MET A 630 -30.54 32.57 -2.22
N GLN A 631 -31.58 31.79 -2.49
CA GLN A 631 -31.79 31.08 -3.77
C GLN A 631 -32.52 31.91 -4.84
N LYS A 632 -32.93 33.15 -4.52
CA LYS A 632 -33.73 34.04 -5.40
C LYS A 632 -35.06 33.42 -5.89
N GLU A 633 -35.64 32.47 -5.15
CA GLU A 633 -36.97 31.93 -5.45
C GLU A 633 -38.08 32.74 -4.77
N ASP A 634 -39.17 33.00 -5.48
CA ASP A 634 -40.38 33.59 -4.91
C ASP A 634 -41.14 32.53 -4.08
N CYS A 635 -40.98 32.61 -2.76
CA CYS A 635 -41.59 31.67 -1.81
C CYS A 635 -42.94 32.11 -1.25
N SER A 636 -43.53 33.21 -1.75
CA SER A 636 -44.78 33.76 -1.24
C SER A 636 -45.96 32.78 -1.29
N ALA A 637 -46.05 31.96 -2.35
CA ALA A 637 -47.05 30.89 -2.45
C ALA A 637 -46.83 29.78 -1.40
N LYS A 638 -45.58 29.38 -1.13
CA LYS A 638 -45.25 28.34 -0.15
C LYS A 638 -45.51 28.80 1.29
N ILE A 639 -45.19 30.05 1.60
CA ILE A 639 -45.51 30.69 2.90
C ILE A 639 -47.03 30.71 3.12
N THR A 640 -47.79 31.08 2.09
CA THR A 640 -49.26 31.12 2.17
C THR A 640 -49.85 29.73 2.45
N THR A 641 -49.29 28.67 1.86
CA THR A 641 -49.70 27.28 2.12
C THR A 641 -49.42 26.86 3.57
N ILE A 642 -48.25 27.21 4.11
CA ILE A 642 -47.88 26.94 5.51
C ILE A 642 -48.81 27.70 6.47
N GLU A 643 -49.06 28.99 6.22
CA GLU A 643 -49.97 29.79 7.03
C GLU A 643 -51.40 29.24 7.05
N ASN A 644 -51.90 28.75 5.90
CA ASN A 644 -53.23 28.15 5.82
C ASN A 644 -53.29 26.82 6.55
N TYR A 645 -52.27 25.95 6.40
CA TYR A 645 -52.19 24.69 7.14
C TYR A 645 -52.15 24.92 8.66
N LEU A 646 -51.36 25.88 9.14
CA LEU A 646 -51.30 26.24 10.56
C LEU A 646 -52.64 26.82 11.05
N LYS A 647 -53.32 27.64 10.24
CA LYS A 647 -54.66 28.15 10.58
C LYS A 647 -55.69 27.04 10.67
N ASP A 648 -55.66 26.09 9.74
CA ASP A 648 -56.64 25.02 9.64
C ASP A 648 -56.43 23.94 10.70
N HIS A 649 -55.23 23.81 11.28
CA HIS A 649 -54.89 22.69 12.17
C HIS A 649 -54.41 23.09 13.57
N LEU A 650 -54.02 24.35 13.81
CA LEU A 650 -53.65 24.83 15.16
C LEU A 650 -54.70 25.74 15.81
N ILE A 651 -55.78 26.11 15.10
CA ILE A 651 -56.85 26.95 15.67
C ILE A 651 -58.04 26.08 16.09
N HIS A 652 -57.88 25.42 17.22
CA HIS A 652 -58.93 25.37 18.24
C HIS A 652 -58.29 25.58 19.62
N GLY A 653 -57.78 26.79 19.86
CA GLY A 653 -57.51 27.28 21.21
C GLY A 653 -56.15 27.96 21.43
N THR A 654 -55.92 29.11 20.80
CA THR A 654 -55.45 30.36 21.45
C THR A 654 -55.68 31.54 20.52
#